data_AF-A0A6I8U6S0-F1
#
_entry.id   AF-A0A6I8U6S0-F1
#
_cell.length_a   1.000
_cell.length_b   1.000
_cell.length_c   1.000
_cell.angle_alpha   90.00
_cell.angle_beta   90.00
_cell.angle_gamma   90.00
#
_symmetry.space_group_name_H-M   'P 1'
#
loop_
_entity.id
_entity.type
_entity.pdbx_description
1 polymer ?
#
loop_
_entity_poly.entity_id
_entity_poly.type
_entity_poly.pdbx_seq_one_letter_code
_entity_poly.pdbx_strand_id
1 'polypeptide(L)'
;MDCEFMSSDFKRITKHVVKHISEGHPVFCPLKCRTGKPFATPNSLRIHNMYFHRIGVPRNLSRPDVSQPKYGSTDQVCAPHPEVTVCNTDVEVVGKADQEEKTEIEQRVELNSNFEMVIGSLLLKLLSKNHVTDVVIQEIVDAMDEALTIEKQFLNFKCKSFASENSLSAEVTGKLINSMCSDNLQSNLFGPKGKFRSSYTRKKFFRENFAYVSPVQILLQRDGDHNSCFYYYVPILQTLTSMLNDEKIYDAIFREKLSVPHHMTDYTDGLKYKNSGFFGRKTLNLFFYQDAAEVVLNAVGNATGRHKLECWYMVVGNLDPHLRCLTDNIQLVLLCKTKDFAYFGTDAILRRLVEDLKTLENSGIIVNGGGYEERIYGSIFITMNDNLGAHQLAGLTENFSRSSYFCRFCYVQHQSFKENCFMLAEPRTSQSSSQDIQIINCNPSEIPYRGVKAPCILNELTYFNMFHYGSAPCIAHDLFEGWVNSDLFLIFKKLVKSKSISTNYLQAKINAIFKQLKIKTKIALDFSRKSKTIKAKACDIWHIVQIIPFLFIKTTVDYNIPEMLMLLLIKQITDIITSPVISKDHVQLLAVLIREYLEFRSENFEAPLKPKHHFTMHYPHLILWLGPLMSYCTLFCERKHCFFKRALRSTLNFKNVVKFCAEHHQYYQGLLNTKTNRFEKQFVAEKYLESSAFLPCSTTDLLGKSGLLHDQNLYAEEAVYCGHDYKKGQFLFLSHDEYGEVFFVLKIQLLIFEPKTNNLYIFGEKKAVTNIHEKGLLVVQREVLDTEVKNIETFIDRTPLETYIESSKEYLFIKHTIPLIN
;
A
#
# COMPACT_ATOMS: atom_id res chain seq x y z
N MET A 1 43.07 25.90 2.99
CA MET A 1 41.74 25.98 3.64
C MET A 1 42.02 25.56 5.06
N ASP A 2 42.28 26.54 5.89
CA ASP A 2 43.15 26.34 7.04
C ASP A 2 42.25 26.14 8.25
N CYS A 3 42.08 24.87 8.60
CA CYS A 3 41.27 24.48 9.73
C CYS A 3 42.13 24.53 10.99
N GLU A 4 41.80 25.44 11.92
CA GLU A 4 42.51 25.64 13.19
C GLU A 4 42.31 24.51 14.22
N PHE A 5 41.67 23.40 13.84
CA PHE A 5 41.43 22.27 14.74
C PHE A 5 42.72 21.51 15.07
N MET A 6 43.23 21.71 16.27
CA MET A 6 44.37 20.97 16.81
C MET A 6 43.93 19.96 17.87
N SER A 7 44.24 18.68 17.65
CA SER A 7 44.10 17.63 18.65
C SER A 7 45.06 16.48 18.32
N SER A 8 45.61 15.83 19.35
CA SER A 8 46.43 14.61 19.22
C SER A 8 45.61 13.30 19.34
N ASP A 9 44.35 13.38 19.78
CA ASP A 9 43.47 12.21 19.91
C ASP A 9 42.86 11.84 18.54
N PHE A 10 43.28 10.70 18.00
CA PHE A 10 42.81 10.16 16.72
C PHE A 10 41.28 9.99 16.64
N LYS A 11 40.58 9.70 17.75
CA LYS A 11 39.11 9.62 17.76
C LYS A 11 38.48 11.00 17.58
N ARG A 12 39.05 12.05 18.19
CA ARG A 12 38.63 13.45 18.01
C ARG A 12 38.93 13.95 16.59
N ILE A 13 40.14 13.70 16.07
CA ILE A 13 40.50 14.04 14.68
C ILE A 13 39.56 13.35 13.69
N THR A 14 39.28 12.05 13.86
CA THR A 14 38.38 11.32 12.95
C THR A 14 36.96 11.88 12.97
N LYS A 15 36.40 12.20 14.16
CA LYS A 15 35.09 12.86 14.27
C LYS A 15 35.08 14.24 13.58
N HIS A 16 36.15 15.02 13.75
CA HIS A 16 36.27 16.33 13.12
C HIS A 16 36.38 16.25 11.59
N VAL A 17 37.21 15.35 11.05
CA VAL A 17 37.36 15.13 9.60
C VAL A 17 36.06 14.66 8.95
N VAL A 18 35.25 13.86 9.63
CA VAL A 18 33.92 13.46 9.14
C VAL A 18 32.98 14.66 8.92
N LYS A 19 33.13 15.74 9.69
CA LYS A 19 32.35 16.98 9.51
C LYS A 19 32.67 17.67 8.19
N HIS A 20 33.96 17.88 7.89
CA HIS A 20 34.42 18.42 6.59
C HIS A 20 33.90 17.59 5.40
N ILE A 21 33.94 16.27 5.51
CA ILE A 21 33.42 15.38 4.46
C ILE A 21 31.89 15.50 4.32
N SER A 22 31.15 15.68 5.42
CA SER A 22 29.69 15.92 5.36
C SER A 22 29.31 17.30 4.82
N GLU A 23 30.23 18.27 4.90
CA GLU A 23 30.13 19.61 4.32
C GLU A 23 30.60 19.65 2.85
N GLY A 24 31.07 18.52 2.31
CA GLY A 24 31.42 18.34 0.90
C GLY A 24 32.90 18.53 0.57
N HIS A 25 33.77 18.65 1.57
CA HIS A 25 35.22 18.82 1.39
C HIS A 25 35.94 17.45 1.51
N PRO A 26 36.58 16.94 0.43
CA PRO A 26 37.33 15.69 0.50
C PRO A 26 38.60 15.85 1.34
N VAL A 27 38.89 14.89 2.22
CA VAL A 27 40.05 14.97 3.14
C VAL A 27 40.95 13.74 2.99
N PHE A 28 42.27 13.93 2.98
CA PHE A 28 43.23 12.82 3.03
C PHE A 28 43.22 12.12 4.39
N CYS A 29 43.84 10.94 4.49
CA CYS A 29 43.94 10.25 5.78
C CYS A 29 44.67 11.15 6.80
N PRO A 30 44.09 11.44 7.99
CA PRO A 30 44.73 12.30 8.99
C PRO A 30 46.02 11.70 9.57
N LEU A 31 46.24 10.38 9.43
CA LEU A 31 47.49 9.70 9.80
C LEU A 31 48.55 9.72 8.67
N LYS A 32 48.31 10.49 7.59
CA LYS A 32 49.24 10.73 6.46
C LYS A 32 49.80 9.46 5.79
N CYS A 33 49.08 8.33 5.86
CA CYS A 33 49.42 7.17 5.04
C CYS A 33 49.24 7.50 3.54
N ARG A 34 50.03 6.85 2.67
CA ARG A 34 50.06 7.14 1.23
C ARG A 34 48.78 6.68 0.50
N THR A 35 47.73 7.47 0.65
CA THR A 35 46.47 7.37 -0.10
C THR A 35 46.54 8.32 -1.29
N GLY A 36 46.60 7.79 -2.51
CA GLY A 36 46.77 8.60 -3.73
C GLY A 36 45.59 9.49 -4.11
N LYS A 37 44.50 9.48 -3.34
CA LYS A 37 43.28 10.30 -3.52
C LYS A 37 42.66 10.61 -2.15
N PRO A 38 42.02 11.77 -1.95
CA PRO A 38 41.32 12.12 -0.72
C PRO A 38 39.99 11.37 -0.59
N PHE A 39 39.49 11.20 0.63
CA PHE A 39 38.22 10.55 0.93
C PHE A 39 37.06 11.54 0.83
N ALA A 40 36.09 11.22 -0.03
CA ALA A 40 34.88 12.02 -0.27
C ALA A 40 33.63 11.49 0.47
N THR A 41 33.74 10.40 1.26
CA THR A 41 32.63 9.93 2.11
C THR A 41 33.10 9.45 3.49
N PRO A 42 32.33 9.68 4.58
CA PRO A 42 32.72 9.24 5.92
C PRO A 42 32.91 7.72 6.02
N ASN A 43 32.09 6.95 5.28
CA ASN A 43 32.17 5.50 5.27
C ASN A 43 33.47 5.01 4.60
N SER A 44 33.93 5.66 3.52
CA SER A 44 35.20 5.32 2.89
C SER A 44 36.41 5.56 3.81
N LEU A 45 36.42 6.68 4.55
CA LEU A 45 37.46 6.96 5.56
C LEU A 45 37.38 5.98 6.74
N ARG A 46 36.18 5.64 7.22
CA ARG A 46 35.98 4.65 8.30
C ARG A 46 36.50 3.27 7.90
N ILE A 47 36.15 2.80 6.70
CA ILE A 47 36.64 1.54 6.15
C ILE A 47 38.17 1.56 6.03
N HIS A 48 38.73 2.63 5.48
CA HIS A 48 40.19 2.80 5.39
C HIS A 48 40.86 2.74 6.77
N ASN A 49 40.39 3.50 7.75
CA ASN A 49 40.94 3.48 9.11
C ASN A 49 40.83 2.09 9.76
N MET A 50 39.74 1.36 9.50
CA MET A 50 39.54 0.00 10.02
C MET A 50 40.52 -1.03 9.44
N TYR A 51 40.90 -0.91 8.16
CA TYR A 51 41.81 -1.85 7.49
C TYR A 51 43.29 -1.45 7.59
N PHE A 52 43.62 -0.16 7.62
CA PHE A 52 45.00 0.34 7.56
C PHE A 52 45.51 0.94 8.88
N HIS A 53 44.62 1.25 9.84
CA HIS A 53 44.95 1.95 11.09
C HIS A 53 44.33 1.30 12.33
N ARG A 54 44.22 -0.03 12.33
CA ARG A 54 43.83 -0.81 13.51
C ARG A 54 44.79 -0.51 14.68
N ILE A 55 44.21 -0.13 15.82
CA ILE A 55 44.97 0.19 17.03
C ILE A 55 45.44 -1.13 17.65
N GLY A 56 46.75 -1.42 17.55
CA GLY A 56 47.40 -2.57 18.17
C GLY A 56 48.21 -3.43 17.18
N VAL A 57 49.52 -3.54 17.47
CA VAL A 57 50.54 -4.39 16.81
C VAL A 57 51.05 -3.89 15.44
N PRO A 58 52.38 -3.72 15.24
CA PRO A 58 52.97 -3.24 13.98
C PRO A 58 53.13 -4.37 12.95
N ARG A 59 53.17 -4.03 11.65
CA ARG A 59 53.64 -4.95 10.61
C ARG A 59 54.55 -4.29 9.58
N ASN A 60 55.68 -4.94 9.36
CA ASN A 60 56.62 -4.69 8.26
C ASN A 60 55.98 -4.97 6.89
N LEU A 61 56.55 -4.33 5.87
CA LEU A 61 56.19 -4.50 4.47
C LEU A 61 56.61 -5.89 3.94
N SER A 62 55.69 -6.54 3.21
CA SER A 62 55.99 -7.48 2.10
C SER A 62 54.73 -7.75 1.27
N ARG A 63 54.86 -7.68 -0.06
CA ARG A 63 53.98 -8.27 -1.10
C ARG A 63 54.75 -9.46 -1.72
N PRO A 64 54.15 -10.39 -2.51
CA PRO A 64 52.88 -10.34 -3.26
C PRO A 64 51.99 -11.61 -3.01
N ASP A 65 51.09 -12.17 -3.85
CA ASP A 65 50.63 -11.89 -5.23
C ASP A 65 49.20 -12.46 -5.56
N VAL A 66 48.87 -12.54 -6.86
CA VAL A 66 47.67 -13.07 -7.55
C VAL A 66 47.15 -14.46 -7.09
N SER A 67 45.82 -14.56 -6.82
CA SER A 67 44.85 -15.46 -7.49
C SER A 67 43.45 -15.48 -6.81
N GLN A 68 42.40 -15.83 -7.57
CA GLN A 68 41.05 -16.22 -7.08
C GLN A 68 40.86 -17.74 -7.29
N PRO A 69 39.78 -18.45 -6.88
CA PRO A 69 38.55 -18.05 -6.13
C PRO A 69 38.08 -19.05 -5.01
N LYS A 70 36.88 -18.78 -4.44
CA LYS A 70 35.87 -19.71 -3.83
C LYS A 70 35.73 -19.84 -2.29
N TYR A 71 34.47 -19.63 -1.86
CA TYR A 71 33.62 -20.33 -0.85
C TYR A 71 34.19 -20.77 0.51
N GLY A 72 33.43 -20.45 1.58
CA GLY A 72 33.59 -21.07 2.92
C GLY A 72 33.12 -20.16 4.06
N SER A 73 31.90 -20.40 4.53
CA SER A 73 31.36 -20.15 5.89
C SER A 73 32.37 -20.43 7.02
N THR A 74 32.35 -19.76 8.19
CA THR A 74 31.21 -19.71 9.13
C THR A 74 31.21 -18.51 10.11
N ASP A 75 30.00 -18.14 10.52
CA ASP A 75 29.49 -17.63 11.81
C ASP A 75 30.25 -16.73 12.81
N GLN A 76 29.52 -15.68 13.22
CA GLN A 76 29.38 -15.12 14.60
C GLN A 76 30.64 -14.46 15.24
N VAL A 77 30.56 -13.42 16.07
CA VAL A 77 29.50 -12.93 16.97
C VAL A 77 29.44 -11.39 16.94
N CYS A 78 28.23 -10.80 17.05
CA CYS A 78 28.02 -9.49 17.67
C CYS A 78 26.65 -9.44 18.36
N ALA A 79 26.67 -9.35 19.68
CA ALA A 79 25.50 -9.13 20.53
C ALA A 79 25.20 -7.61 20.67
N PRO A 80 24.21 -7.18 21.46
CA PRO A 80 22.88 -6.89 20.97
C PRO A 80 22.62 -5.39 20.80
N HIS A 81 21.68 -5.05 19.92
CA HIS A 81 21.02 -3.73 19.94
C HIS A 81 19.82 -3.78 20.92
N PRO A 82 19.48 -2.65 21.56
CA PRO A 82 18.50 -2.64 22.66
C PRO A 82 17.11 -3.09 22.19
N GLU A 83 16.44 -3.80 23.08
CA GLU A 83 15.15 -4.43 22.86
C GLU A 83 14.05 -3.39 22.59
N VAL A 84 13.31 -3.59 21.50
CA VAL A 84 12.02 -2.91 21.29
C VAL A 84 10.96 -3.81 21.91
N THR A 85 10.58 -3.53 23.15
CA THR A 85 9.53 -4.26 23.87
C THR A 85 8.18 -3.92 23.26
N VAL A 86 7.74 -4.72 22.27
CA VAL A 86 6.36 -4.66 21.77
C VAL A 86 5.45 -5.35 22.76
N CYS A 87 4.91 -4.58 23.70
CA CYS A 87 3.95 -5.03 24.69
C CYS A 87 2.61 -5.39 24.02
N ASN A 88 2.43 -6.64 23.59
CA ASN A 88 1.10 -7.18 23.31
C ASN A 88 0.47 -7.67 24.61
N THR A 89 -0.12 -6.75 25.37
CA THR A 89 -1.09 -7.07 26.43
C THR A 89 -2.47 -7.12 25.82
N ASP A 90 -2.96 -8.32 25.52
CA ASP A 90 -4.36 -8.54 25.22
C ASP A 90 -5.12 -8.55 26.56
N VAL A 91 -6.01 -7.56 26.76
CA VAL A 91 -6.93 -7.49 27.90
C VAL A 91 -8.33 -7.52 27.35
N GLU A 92 -8.81 -8.71 27.01
CA GLU A 92 -10.23 -8.93 26.75
C GLU A 92 -10.97 -8.92 28.10
N VAL A 93 -11.79 -7.89 28.31
CA VAL A 93 -12.70 -7.83 29.46
C VAL A 93 -13.87 -8.76 29.18
N VAL A 94 -13.71 -10.04 29.52
CA VAL A 94 -14.80 -11.03 29.44
C VAL A 94 -15.88 -10.65 30.45
N GLY A 95 -17.02 -10.20 29.94
CA GLY A 95 -18.22 -10.01 30.75
C GLY A 95 -18.67 -11.35 31.35
N LYS A 96 -18.97 -11.36 32.66
CA LYS A 96 -19.53 -12.54 33.33
C LYS A 96 -20.96 -12.78 32.85
N ALA A 97 -21.11 -13.67 31.88
CA ALA A 97 -22.33 -14.45 31.70
C ALA A 97 -22.21 -15.73 32.55
N ASP A 98 -23.33 -16.19 33.12
CA ASP A 98 -23.36 -17.39 33.96
C ASP A 98 -22.89 -18.62 33.18
N GLN A 99 -21.76 -19.21 33.60
CA GLN A 99 -21.21 -20.40 32.97
C GLN A 99 -21.81 -21.65 33.61
N GLU A 100 -22.50 -22.45 32.81
CA GLU A 100 -22.79 -23.85 33.16
C GLU A 100 -21.46 -24.62 33.31
N GLU A 101 -21.39 -25.46 34.35
CA GLU A 101 -20.17 -26.14 34.77
C GLU A 101 -19.84 -27.31 33.81
N LYS A 102 -19.11 -27.01 32.72
CA LYS A 102 -18.66 -28.00 31.72
C LYS A 102 -17.96 -29.19 32.38
N THR A 103 -18.28 -30.40 31.94
CA THR A 103 -17.66 -31.63 32.48
C THR A 103 -16.16 -31.71 32.14
N GLU A 104 -15.40 -32.45 32.96
CA GLU A 104 -13.94 -32.60 32.79
C GLU A 104 -13.57 -33.16 31.40
N ILE A 105 -14.44 -33.99 30.80
CA ILE A 105 -14.25 -34.56 29.47
C ILE A 105 -14.38 -33.47 28.39
N GLU A 106 -15.39 -32.60 28.49
CA GLU A 106 -15.61 -31.50 27.55
C GLU A 106 -14.46 -30.50 27.59
N GLN A 107 -14.00 -30.15 28.81
CA GLN A 107 -12.83 -29.29 29.01
C GLN A 107 -11.56 -29.86 28.34
N ARG A 108 -11.31 -31.17 28.48
CA ARG A 108 -10.17 -31.85 27.81
C ARG A 108 -10.29 -31.86 26.28
N VAL A 109 -11.49 -32.04 25.73
CA VAL A 109 -11.73 -32.00 24.28
C VAL A 109 -11.51 -30.58 23.73
N GLU A 110 -12.01 -29.56 24.42
CA GLU A 110 -11.84 -28.15 24.09
C GLU A 110 -10.36 -27.74 24.14
N LEU A 111 -9.62 -28.14 25.18
CA LEU A 111 -8.19 -27.85 25.31
C LEU A 111 -7.35 -28.46 24.16
N ASN A 112 -7.65 -29.70 23.78
CA ASN A 112 -6.99 -30.37 22.65
C ASN A 112 -7.31 -29.67 21.31
N SER A 113 -8.57 -29.29 21.08
CA SER A 113 -8.99 -28.54 19.89
C SER A 113 -8.27 -27.18 19.79
N ASN A 114 -8.20 -26.45 20.91
CA ASN A 114 -7.48 -25.18 21.00
C ASN A 114 -5.99 -25.34 20.67
N PHE A 115 -5.33 -26.39 21.19
CA PHE A 115 -3.93 -26.67 20.88
C PHE A 115 -3.72 -27.00 19.39
N GLU A 116 -4.58 -27.84 18.80
CA GLU A 116 -4.55 -28.13 17.35
C GLU A 116 -4.71 -26.86 16.51
N MET A 117 -5.61 -25.94 16.89
CA MET A 117 -5.82 -24.68 16.19
C MET A 117 -4.62 -23.72 16.34
N VAL A 118 -3.93 -23.71 17.48
CA VAL A 118 -2.68 -22.96 17.67
C VAL A 118 -1.57 -23.49 16.74
N ILE A 119 -1.31 -24.80 16.75
CA ILE A 119 -0.29 -25.43 15.91
C ILE A 119 -0.63 -25.30 14.43
N GLY A 120 -1.87 -25.59 14.05
CA GLY A 120 -2.36 -25.42 12.67
C GLY A 120 -2.21 -23.99 12.18
N SER A 121 -2.52 -22.99 13.02
CA SER A 121 -2.37 -21.57 12.69
C SER A 121 -0.90 -21.16 12.54
N LEU A 122 0.01 -21.68 13.38
CA LEU A 122 1.45 -21.46 13.25
C LEU A 122 1.98 -22.00 11.91
N LEU A 123 1.68 -23.26 11.60
CA LEU A 123 2.12 -23.92 10.36
C LEU A 123 1.52 -23.23 9.12
N LEU A 124 0.25 -22.81 9.18
CA LEU A 124 -0.42 -22.07 8.11
C LEU A 124 0.18 -20.67 7.93
N LYS A 125 0.59 -19.97 9.00
CA LYS A 125 1.26 -18.66 8.95
C LYS A 125 2.68 -18.78 8.36
N LEU A 126 3.43 -19.82 8.72
CA LEU A 126 4.72 -20.14 8.11
C LEU A 126 4.58 -20.39 6.61
N LEU A 127 3.61 -21.23 6.20
CA LEU A 127 3.33 -21.52 4.80
C LEU A 127 2.90 -20.26 4.03
N SER A 128 1.80 -19.62 4.44
CA SER A 128 1.08 -18.65 3.60
C SER A 128 1.57 -17.20 3.73
N LYS A 129 1.85 -16.72 4.95
CA LYS A 129 2.29 -15.33 5.21
C LYS A 129 3.80 -15.16 5.00
N ASN A 130 4.56 -16.16 5.43
CA ASN A 130 6.03 -16.13 5.41
C ASN A 130 6.64 -16.84 4.19
N HIS A 131 5.84 -17.58 3.42
CA HIS A 131 6.25 -18.33 2.23
C HIS A 131 7.34 -19.38 2.51
N VAL A 132 7.35 -19.96 3.70
CA VAL A 132 8.24 -21.08 4.07
C VAL A 132 7.83 -22.31 3.25
N THR A 133 8.80 -23.06 2.75
CA THR A 133 8.54 -24.21 1.87
C THR A 133 7.96 -25.39 2.65
N ASP A 134 7.19 -26.26 1.98
CA ASP A 134 6.66 -27.48 2.59
C ASP A 134 7.75 -28.40 3.18
N VAL A 135 8.99 -28.32 2.66
CA VAL A 135 10.17 -29.06 3.13
C VAL A 135 10.66 -28.52 4.47
N VAL A 136 10.91 -27.21 4.57
CA VAL A 136 11.34 -26.57 5.83
C VAL A 136 10.24 -26.65 6.90
N ILE A 137 8.96 -26.61 6.50
CA ILE A 137 7.84 -26.87 7.44
C ILE A 137 7.84 -28.34 7.90
N GLN A 138 8.30 -29.29 7.09
CA GLN A 138 8.45 -30.67 7.53
C GLN A 138 9.58 -30.80 8.55
N GLU A 139 10.75 -30.19 8.31
CA GLU A 139 11.87 -30.16 9.27
C GLU A 139 11.43 -29.60 10.65
N ILE A 140 10.62 -28.53 10.65
CA ILE A 140 10.03 -27.97 11.88
C ILE A 140 9.08 -28.96 12.55
N VAL A 141 8.21 -29.63 11.80
CA VAL A 141 7.27 -30.64 12.33
C VAL A 141 8.01 -31.83 12.93
N ASP A 142 9.05 -32.32 12.26
CA ASP A 142 9.84 -33.47 12.70
C ASP A 142 10.59 -33.13 14.01
N ALA A 143 11.16 -31.92 14.12
CA ALA A 143 11.79 -31.44 15.35
C ALA A 143 10.78 -31.24 16.52
N MET A 144 9.54 -30.84 16.22
CA MET A 144 8.47 -30.75 17.23
C MET A 144 8.01 -32.13 17.73
N ASP A 145 7.98 -33.15 16.86
CA ASP A 145 7.70 -34.53 17.24
C ASP A 145 8.82 -35.12 18.12
N GLU A 146 10.08 -34.86 17.78
CA GLU A 146 11.23 -35.24 18.60
C GLU A 146 11.20 -34.58 19.99
N ALA A 147 10.94 -33.27 20.07
CA ALA A 147 10.83 -32.54 21.34
C ALA A 147 9.73 -33.11 22.26
N LEU A 148 8.54 -33.39 21.71
CA LEU A 148 7.45 -34.02 22.46
C LEU A 148 7.75 -35.48 22.84
N THR A 149 8.51 -36.21 22.02
CA THR A 149 9.00 -37.55 22.37
C THR A 149 9.90 -37.49 23.61
N ILE A 150 10.82 -36.52 23.65
CA ILE A 150 11.75 -36.32 24.76
C ILE A 150 11.00 -35.86 26.02
N GLU A 151 10.06 -34.92 25.90
CA GLU A 151 9.20 -34.50 27.02
C GLU A 151 8.43 -35.68 27.63
N LYS A 152 7.85 -36.55 26.79
CA LYS A 152 7.16 -37.77 27.23
C LYS A 152 8.08 -38.73 27.97
N GLN A 153 9.36 -38.84 27.57
CA GLN A 153 10.36 -39.63 28.29
C GLN A 153 10.69 -39.01 29.66
N PHE A 154 10.87 -37.69 29.75
CA PHE A 154 11.08 -36.98 31.02
C PHE A 154 9.88 -37.11 31.97
N LEU A 155 8.64 -37.02 31.45
CA LEU A 155 7.43 -37.18 32.26
C LEU A 155 7.31 -38.60 32.82
N ASN A 156 7.59 -39.61 31.99
CA ASN A 156 7.64 -41.02 32.40
C ASN A 156 8.71 -41.25 33.49
N PHE A 157 9.90 -40.66 33.34
CA PHE A 157 10.95 -40.70 34.35
C PHE A 157 10.49 -40.05 35.68
N LYS A 158 9.96 -38.83 35.64
CA LYS A 158 9.43 -38.14 36.84
C LYS A 158 8.33 -38.95 37.54
N CYS A 159 7.40 -39.53 36.78
CA CYS A 159 6.33 -40.37 37.34
C CYS A 159 6.90 -41.60 38.06
N LYS A 160 7.94 -42.24 37.50
CA LYS A 160 8.63 -43.39 38.14
C LYS A 160 9.36 -42.98 39.41
N SER A 161 10.09 -41.86 39.40
CA SER A 161 10.76 -41.34 40.60
C SER A 161 9.77 -41.02 41.71
N PHE A 162 8.73 -40.24 41.40
CA PHE A 162 7.67 -39.90 42.36
C PHE A 162 6.97 -41.14 42.93
N ALA A 163 6.67 -42.14 42.07
CA ALA A 163 6.10 -43.40 42.52
C ALA A 163 7.01 -44.20 43.46
N SER A 164 8.33 -44.19 43.19
CA SER A 164 9.31 -44.86 44.07
C SER A 164 9.46 -44.14 45.42
N GLU A 165 9.44 -42.81 45.44
CA GLU A 165 9.49 -41.99 46.66
C GLU A 165 8.25 -42.18 47.54
N ASN A 166 7.08 -42.36 46.92
CA ASN A 166 5.79 -42.52 47.61
C ASN A 166 5.38 -44.00 47.79
N SER A 167 6.27 -44.96 47.52
CA SER A 167 6.01 -46.41 47.65
C SER A 167 4.74 -46.90 46.91
N LEU A 168 4.41 -46.30 45.76
CA LEU A 168 3.25 -46.70 44.96
C LEU A 168 3.49 -48.07 44.32
N SER A 169 2.44 -48.90 44.23
CA SER A 169 2.55 -50.21 43.59
C SER A 169 2.86 -50.08 42.09
N ALA A 170 3.47 -51.11 41.50
CA ALA A 170 3.74 -51.13 40.06
C ALA A 170 2.47 -50.96 39.20
N GLU A 171 1.32 -51.45 39.69
CA GLU A 171 0.03 -51.31 39.01
C GLU A 171 -0.50 -49.87 39.07
N VAL A 172 -0.44 -49.22 40.25
CA VAL A 172 -0.83 -47.81 40.40
C VAL A 172 0.12 -46.91 39.60
N THR A 173 1.41 -47.20 39.60
CA THR A 173 2.44 -46.50 38.80
C THR A 173 2.16 -46.66 37.30
N GLY A 174 1.80 -47.87 36.85
CA GLY A 174 1.41 -48.14 35.46
C GLY A 174 0.14 -47.39 35.07
N LYS A 175 -0.88 -47.34 35.94
CA LYS A 175 -2.10 -46.54 35.76
C LYS A 175 -1.81 -45.03 35.72
N LEU A 176 -0.91 -44.53 36.57
CA LEU A 176 -0.51 -43.13 36.62
C LEU A 176 0.25 -42.73 35.34
N ILE A 177 1.25 -43.51 34.93
CA ILE A 177 2.00 -43.29 33.69
C ILE A 177 1.06 -43.38 32.48
N ASN A 178 0.16 -44.36 32.42
CA ASN A 178 -0.84 -44.39 31.36
C ASN A 178 -1.75 -43.15 31.42
N SER A 179 -2.24 -42.75 32.59
CA SER A 179 -3.09 -41.55 32.71
C SER A 179 -2.41 -40.26 32.27
N MET A 180 -1.11 -40.09 32.52
CA MET A 180 -0.37 -38.87 32.14
C MET A 180 0.26 -38.93 30.74
N CYS A 181 0.58 -40.12 30.23
CA CYS A 181 1.30 -40.32 28.97
C CYS A 181 0.43 -40.94 27.85
N SER A 182 -0.84 -41.28 28.11
CA SER A 182 -1.80 -41.70 27.08
C SER A 182 -2.56 -40.52 26.45
N ASP A 183 -2.59 -39.35 27.09
CA ASP A 183 -3.11 -38.14 26.46
C ASP A 183 -2.21 -37.75 25.29
N ASN A 184 -2.76 -37.96 24.10
CA ASN A 184 -2.00 -38.39 22.93
C ASN A 184 -1.65 -37.21 22.00
N LEU A 185 -1.41 -36.01 22.55
CA LEU A 185 -1.11 -34.80 21.78
C LEU A 185 -0.06 -35.06 20.68
N GLN A 186 1.09 -35.63 21.03
CA GLN A 186 2.12 -36.01 20.06
C GLN A 186 1.57 -36.90 18.93
N SER A 187 0.85 -37.98 19.24
CA SER A 187 0.43 -38.95 18.23
C SER A 187 -0.78 -38.50 17.40
N ASN A 188 -1.62 -37.62 17.97
CA ASN A 188 -2.74 -36.94 17.30
C ASN A 188 -2.26 -35.82 16.36
N LEU A 189 -1.14 -35.18 16.68
CA LEU A 189 -0.55 -34.09 15.89
C LEU A 189 0.44 -34.61 14.84
N PHE A 190 1.45 -35.36 15.26
CA PHE A 190 2.63 -35.66 14.46
C PHE A 190 2.89 -37.15 14.22
N GLY A 191 2.35 -38.04 15.08
CA GLY A 191 2.53 -39.48 14.95
C GLY A 191 1.92 -40.10 13.67
N PRO A 192 1.90 -41.44 13.54
CA PRO A 192 1.54 -42.13 12.30
C PRO A 192 0.15 -41.79 11.73
N LYS A 193 -0.81 -41.37 12.56
CA LYS A 193 -2.15 -40.90 12.13
C LYS A 193 -2.36 -39.39 12.38
N GLY A 194 -1.28 -38.66 12.66
CA GLY A 194 -1.32 -37.27 13.11
C GLY A 194 -1.79 -36.27 12.05
N LYS A 195 -2.53 -35.25 12.50
CA LYS A 195 -3.14 -34.20 11.66
C LYS A 195 -2.12 -33.32 10.91
N PHE A 196 -0.88 -33.23 11.39
CA PHE A 196 0.18 -32.38 10.86
C PHE A 196 1.41 -33.14 10.32
N ARG A 197 1.41 -34.48 10.40
CA ARG A 197 2.52 -35.38 10.02
C ARG A 197 3.13 -35.10 8.64
N SER A 198 2.34 -34.66 7.66
CA SER A 198 2.78 -34.47 6.27
C SER A 198 2.15 -33.24 5.61
N SER A 199 2.77 -32.72 4.54
CA SER A 199 2.20 -31.60 3.75
C SER A 199 0.74 -31.83 3.34
N TYR A 200 0.37 -33.07 2.98
CA TYR A 200 -1.01 -33.44 2.65
C TYR A 200 -1.97 -33.33 3.85
N THR A 201 -1.59 -33.90 5.00
CA THR A 201 -2.43 -33.87 6.21
C THR A 201 -2.56 -32.44 6.76
N ARG A 202 -1.46 -31.68 6.79
CA ARG A 202 -1.46 -30.23 7.08
C ARG A 202 -2.45 -29.47 6.19
N LYS A 203 -2.35 -29.62 4.87
CA LYS A 203 -3.24 -28.94 3.91
C LYS A 203 -4.69 -29.39 4.01
N LYS A 204 -4.96 -30.64 4.38
CA LYS A 204 -6.30 -31.13 4.70
C LYS A 204 -6.85 -30.38 5.93
N PHE A 205 -6.12 -30.38 7.05
CA PHE A 205 -6.50 -29.66 8.27
C PHE A 205 -6.74 -28.16 8.00
N PHE A 206 -5.88 -27.51 7.20
CA PHE A 206 -6.06 -26.10 6.85
C PHE A 206 -7.38 -25.84 6.12
N ARG A 207 -7.78 -26.72 5.19
CA ARG A 207 -9.03 -26.58 4.44
C ARG A 207 -10.28 -26.81 5.28
N GLU A 208 -10.19 -27.73 6.24
CA GLU A 208 -11.30 -28.11 7.11
C GLU A 208 -11.51 -27.12 8.27
N ASN A 209 -10.47 -26.44 8.74
CA ASN A 209 -10.52 -25.62 9.97
C ASN A 209 -10.27 -24.11 9.76
N PHE A 210 -9.77 -23.67 8.59
CA PHE A 210 -9.43 -22.26 8.34
C PHE A 210 -10.19 -21.66 7.16
N ALA A 211 -11.52 -21.56 7.25
CA ALA A 211 -12.40 -20.74 6.39
C ALA A 211 -11.97 -20.65 4.90
N TYR A 212 -11.61 -21.80 4.31
CA TYR A 212 -10.83 -21.84 3.08
C TYR A 212 -11.76 -21.89 1.86
N VAL A 213 -11.72 -20.85 1.05
CA VAL A 213 -12.41 -20.82 -0.24
C VAL A 213 -11.54 -21.49 -1.30
N SER A 214 -11.95 -22.67 -1.77
CA SER A 214 -11.16 -23.43 -2.73
C SER A 214 -11.18 -22.78 -4.13
N PRO A 215 -10.02 -22.51 -4.75
CA PRO A 215 -9.98 -22.14 -6.15
C PRO A 215 -10.53 -23.27 -7.04
N VAL A 216 -11.39 -22.92 -7.99
CA VAL A 216 -11.94 -23.80 -9.01
C VAL A 216 -11.10 -23.69 -10.27
N GLN A 217 -10.70 -24.82 -10.86
CA GLN A 217 -10.05 -24.85 -12.16
C GLN A 217 -11.10 -24.81 -13.26
N ILE A 218 -11.05 -23.79 -14.13
CA ILE A 218 -11.93 -23.68 -15.28
C ILE A 218 -11.14 -24.02 -16.55
N LEU A 219 -11.66 -24.97 -17.34
CA LEU A 219 -11.12 -25.33 -18.66
C LEU A 219 -11.62 -24.31 -19.68
N LEU A 220 -10.70 -23.70 -20.45
CA LEU A 220 -11.06 -22.79 -21.54
C LEU A 220 -11.34 -23.59 -22.81
N GLN A 221 -10.28 -24.21 -23.35
CA GLN A 221 -10.27 -25.18 -24.45
C GLN A 221 -8.80 -25.56 -24.71
N ARG A 222 -8.49 -26.14 -25.88
CA ARG A 222 -7.10 -26.26 -26.34
C ARG A 222 -6.64 -24.98 -27.03
N ASP A 223 -5.38 -24.60 -26.84
CA ASP A 223 -4.73 -23.55 -27.63
C ASP A 223 -4.39 -24.02 -29.06
N GLY A 224 -3.81 -23.13 -29.86
CA GLY A 224 -3.34 -23.45 -31.21
C GLY A 224 -2.22 -24.49 -31.27
N ASP A 225 -1.54 -24.75 -30.13
CA ASP A 225 -0.53 -25.79 -29.96
C ASP A 225 -1.13 -27.10 -29.38
N HIS A 226 -2.47 -27.20 -29.34
CA HIS A 226 -3.27 -28.30 -28.81
C HIS A 226 -3.11 -28.59 -27.29
N ASN A 227 -2.50 -27.70 -26.52
CA ASN A 227 -2.37 -27.83 -25.06
C ASN A 227 -3.69 -27.44 -24.39
N SER A 228 -4.08 -28.15 -23.32
CA SER A 228 -5.27 -27.80 -22.55
C SER A 228 -5.03 -26.55 -21.69
N CYS A 229 -5.71 -25.45 -22.02
CA CYS A 229 -5.61 -24.18 -21.30
C CYS A 229 -6.69 -24.06 -20.22
N PHE A 230 -6.28 -23.54 -19.07
CA PHE A 230 -7.13 -23.39 -17.89
C PHE A 230 -6.76 -22.12 -17.12
N TYR A 231 -7.74 -21.58 -16.41
CA TYR A 231 -7.53 -20.56 -15.40
C TYR A 231 -8.03 -21.04 -14.03
N TYR A 232 -7.65 -20.32 -12.97
CA TYR A 232 -8.15 -20.58 -11.62
C TYR A 232 -9.04 -19.41 -11.20
N TYR A 233 -10.29 -19.74 -10.86
CA TYR A 233 -11.30 -18.82 -10.34
C TYR A 233 -11.46 -19.05 -8.83
N VAL A 234 -11.71 -17.99 -8.07
CA VAL A 234 -12.07 -18.05 -6.66
C VAL A 234 -13.55 -17.64 -6.57
N PRO A 235 -14.47 -18.52 -6.12
CA PRO A 235 -15.89 -18.20 -6.03
C PRO A 235 -16.16 -16.99 -5.15
N ILE A 236 -16.55 -15.86 -5.75
CA ILE A 236 -16.68 -14.59 -5.01
C ILE A 236 -17.80 -14.66 -3.98
N LEU A 237 -18.86 -15.43 -4.25
CA LEU A 237 -19.97 -15.62 -3.32
C LEU A 237 -19.49 -16.30 -2.02
N GLN A 238 -18.66 -17.33 -2.14
CA GLN A 238 -18.07 -18.03 -0.98
C GLN A 238 -17.07 -17.13 -0.25
N THR A 239 -16.28 -16.33 -0.96
CA THR A 239 -15.37 -15.34 -0.34
C THR A 239 -16.15 -14.28 0.44
N LEU A 240 -17.22 -13.73 -0.13
CA LEU A 240 -18.04 -12.72 0.53
C LEU A 240 -18.79 -13.30 1.74
N THR A 241 -19.44 -14.46 1.63
CA THR A 241 -20.06 -15.13 2.78
C THR A 241 -19.03 -15.47 3.87
N SER A 242 -17.85 -15.98 3.51
CA SER A 242 -16.80 -16.27 4.49
C SER A 242 -16.24 -15.01 5.17
N MET A 243 -16.26 -13.85 4.51
CA MET A 243 -15.85 -12.59 5.12
C MET A 243 -16.96 -11.99 5.99
N LEU A 244 -18.21 -12.04 5.53
CA LEU A 244 -19.37 -11.41 6.20
C LEU A 244 -19.98 -12.24 7.33
N ASN A 245 -19.46 -13.44 7.58
CA ASN A 245 -19.77 -14.22 8.79
C ASN A 245 -18.86 -13.86 9.98
N ASP A 246 -17.81 -13.06 9.78
CA ASP A 246 -17.05 -12.42 10.87
C ASP A 246 -17.73 -11.09 11.23
N GLU A 247 -18.16 -10.97 12.48
CA GLU A 247 -18.87 -9.80 13.03
C GLU A 247 -18.07 -8.50 12.83
N LYS A 248 -16.76 -8.51 13.09
CA LYS A 248 -15.93 -7.30 12.94
C LYS A 248 -15.79 -6.89 11.47
N ILE A 249 -15.77 -7.85 10.54
CA ILE A 249 -15.75 -7.56 9.10
C ILE A 249 -17.11 -7.03 8.64
N TYR A 250 -18.20 -7.65 9.10
CA TYR A 250 -19.57 -7.23 8.81
C TYR A 250 -19.81 -5.78 9.29
N ASP A 251 -19.43 -5.47 10.53
CA ASP A 251 -19.50 -4.12 11.09
C ASP A 251 -18.65 -3.13 10.28
N ALA A 252 -17.38 -3.45 10.01
CA ALA A 252 -16.50 -2.58 9.22
C ALA A 252 -17.01 -2.30 7.78
N ILE A 253 -17.88 -3.17 7.25
CA ILE A 253 -18.53 -3.02 5.94
C ILE A 253 -19.84 -2.23 6.05
N PHE A 254 -20.65 -2.43 7.09
CA PHE A 254 -22.00 -1.84 7.17
C PHE A 254 -22.16 -0.71 8.19
N ARG A 255 -21.09 -0.32 8.91
CA ARG A 255 -21.06 0.85 9.79
C ARG A 255 -21.39 2.13 9.03
N GLU A 256 -22.14 3.01 9.67
CA GLU A 256 -22.40 4.36 9.16
C GLU A 256 -21.09 5.16 9.00
N LYS A 257 -20.93 5.77 7.83
CA LYS A 257 -19.83 6.70 7.53
C LYS A 257 -20.31 8.13 7.72
N LEU A 258 -19.54 8.94 8.45
CA LEU A 258 -19.78 10.37 8.59
C LEU A 258 -19.51 11.06 7.24
N SER A 259 -20.49 11.83 6.75
CA SER A 259 -20.30 12.71 5.60
C SER A 259 -19.90 14.10 6.09
N VAL A 260 -18.92 14.72 5.44
CA VAL A 260 -18.47 16.08 5.76
C VAL A 260 -19.25 17.07 4.90
N PRO A 261 -20.03 18.01 5.48
CA PRO A 261 -20.80 18.99 4.71
C PRO A 261 -19.93 19.74 3.69
N HIS A 262 -20.52 20.00 2.51
CA HIS A 262 -19.90 20.70 1.36
C HIS A 262 -18.66 20.03 0.74
N HIS A 263 -18.20 18.91 1.29
CA HIS A 263 -17.01 18.18 0.87
C HIS A 263 -17.36 16.77 0.38
N MET A 264 -16.44 16.20 -0.39
CA MET A 264 -16.46 14.82 -0.85
C MET A 264 -15.22 14.14 -0.29
N THR A 265 -15.41 13.04 0.44
CA THR A 265 -14.35 12.31 1.15
C THR A 265 -14.27 10.83 0.73
N ASP A 266 -15.35 10.28 0.16
CA ASP A 266 -15.38 8.92 -0.38
C ASP A 266 -16.25 8.82 -1.65
N TYR A 267 -16.26 7.65 -2.30
CA TYR A 267 -17.09 7.41 -3.50
C TYR A 267 -18.59 7.58 -3.26
N THR A 268 -19.04 7.40 -2.01
CA THR A 268 -20.41 7.60 -1.57
C THR A 268 -20.87 9.06 -1.70
N ASP A 269 -19.94 10.01 -1.76
CA ASP A 269 -20.27 11.41 -2.00
C ASP A 269 -20.47 11.75 -3.48
N GLY A 270 -20.04 10.88 -4.40
CA GLY A 270 -20.20 11.04 -5.84
C GLY A 270 -21.63 10.82 -6.33
N LEU A 271 -22.00 11.50 -7.41
CA LEU A 271 -23.33 11.40 -8.02
C LEU A 271 -23.70 9.97 -8.43
N LYS A 272 -22.72 9.12 -8.83
CA LYS A 272 -22.95 7.72 -9.19
C LYS A 272 -23.56 6.89 -8.06
N TYR A 273 -23.14 7.13 -6.82
CA TYR A 273 -23.70 6.47 -5.65
C TYR A 273 -25.03 7.12 -5.26
N LYS A 274 -25.06 8.46 -5.14
CA LYS A 274 -26.25 9.23 -4.73
C LYS A 274 -27.46 9.06 -5.66
N ASN A 275 -27.24 8.81 -6.94
CA ASN A 275 -28.29 8.58 -7.95
C ASN A 275 -28.63 7.09 -8.12
N SER A 276 -28.02 6.17 -7.37
CA SER A 276 -28.31 4.74 -7.48
C SER A 276 -29.54 4.35 -6.67
N GLY A 277 -30.49 3.66 -7.30
CA GLY A 277 -31.58 2.98 -6.61
C GLY A 277 -31.19 1.62 -6.00
N PHE A 278 -29.96 1.15 -6.24
CA PHE A 278 -29.47 -0.16 -5.79
C PHE A 278 -28.33 -0.06 -4.78
N PHE A 279 -27.29 0.73 -5.07
CA PHE A 279 -26.16 0.90 -4.15
C PHE A 279 -26.55 1.78 -2.96
N GLY A 280 -26.78 1.16 -1.81
CA GLY A 280 -27.19 1.81 -0.57
C GLY A 280 -26.29 1.45 0.62
N ARG A 281 -26.81 1.61 1.84
CA ARG A 281 -26.07 1.30 3.09
C ARG A 281 -25.86 -0.21 3.30
N LYS A 282 -26.83 -1.03 2.89
CA LYS A 282 -26.89 -2.49 3.12
C LYS A 282 -26.66 -3.33 1.86
N THR A 283 -25.89 -2.81 0.91
CA THR A 283 -25.49 -3.51 -0.32
C THR A 283 -23.98 -3.52 -0.48
N LEU A 284 -23.43 -4.57 -1.08
CA LEU A 284 -22.00 -4.69 -1.36
C LEU A 284 -21.64 -3.95 -2.65
N ASN A 285 -20.77 -2.96 -2.49
CA ASN A 285 -20.30 -2.07 -3.55
C ASN A 285 -18.91 -2.57 -3.99
N LEU A 286 -18.83 -3.49 -4.95
CA LEU A 286 -17.58 -4.20 -5.24
C LEU A 286 -16.68 -3.45 -6.21
N PHE A 287 -15.40 -3.30 -5.86
CA PHE A 287 -14.37 -2.70 -6.72
C PHE A 287 -13.51 -3.81 -7.32
N PHE A 288 -13.48 -3.93 -8.64
CA PHE A 288 -12.67 -4.96 -9.32
C PHE A 288 -11.41 -4.35 -9.93
N TYR A 289 -10.26 -4.98 -9.70
CA TYR A 289 -8.98 -4.58 -10.30
C TYR A 289 -8.49 -5.63 -11.29
N GLN A 290 -7.90 -5.19 -12.41
CA GLN A 290 -7.20 -6.06 -13.35
C GLN A 290 -5.88 -5.44 -13.80
N ASP A 291 -4.82 -6.26 -13.80
CA ASP A 291 -3.51 -5.95 -14.39
C ASP A 291 -2.73 -7.22 -14.77
N ALA A 292 -1.86 -7.06 -15.77
CA ALA A 292 -1.02 -8.09 -16.36
C ALA A 292 0.39 -8.06 -15.72
N ALA A 293 0.57 -8.77 -14.61
CA ALA A 293 1.82 -8.79 -13.85
C ALA A 293 2.80 -9.90 -14.29
N GLU A 294 4.07 -9.55 -14.49
CA GLU A 294 5.15 -10.54 -14.54
C GLU A 294 5.53 -10.97 -13.11
N VAL A 295 5.26 -12.22 -12.75
CA VAL A 295 5.42 -12.73 -11.37
C VAL A 295 6.74 -13.47 -11.11
N VAL A 296 7.60 -13.64 -12.13
CA VAL A 296 8.88 -14.34 -12.05
C VAL A 296 10.06 -13.38 -12.20
N LEU A 297 11.16 -13.66 -11.50
CA LEU A 297 12.25 -12.71 -11.26
C LEU A 297 13.13 -12.40 -12.48
N ASN A 298 13.17 -13.29 -13.48
CA ASN A 298 14.03 -13.14 -14.65
C ASN A 298 13.38 -12.28 -15.74
N ALA A 299 13.06 -11.03 -15.40
CA ALA A 299 12.62 -9.99 -16.33
C ALA A 299 13.72 -9.52 -17.32
N VAL A 300 14.89 -10.18 -17.27
CA VAL A 300 16.01 -10.02 -18.19
C VAL A 300 16.53 -11.42 -18.55
N GLY A 301 16.48 -11.77 -19.84
CA GLY A 301 16.96 -13.05 -20.38
C GLY A 301 15.85 -13.91 -21.02
N ASN A 302 16.22 -15.10 -21.51
CA ASN A 302 15.37 -15.97 -22.35
C ASN A 302 14.10 -16.54 -21.67
N ALA A 303 13.87 -16.23 -20.38
CA ALA A 303 12.70 -16.61 -19.60
C ALA A 303 11.67 -15.48 -19.41
N THR A 304 12.00 -14.24 -19.80
CA THR A 304 11.12 -13.06 -19.72
C THR A 304 9.80 -13.35 -20.43
N GLY A 305 8.67 -12.97 -19.82
CA GLY A 305 7.32 -13.13 -20.38
C GLY A 305 6.74 -14.55 -20.33
N ARG A 306 7.49 -15.60 -19.96
CA ARG A 306 6.97 -16.99 -19.87
C ARG A 306 5.90 -17.18 -18.81
N HIS A 307 5.97 -16.38 -17.75
CA HIS A 307 5.09 -16.43 -16.58
C HIS A 307 4.46 -15.07 -16.29
N LYS A 308 4.05 -14.35 -17.34
CA LYS A 308 3.19 -13.18 -17.20
C LYS A 308 1.75 -13.66 -16.95
N LEU A 309 1.15 -13.20 -15.85
CA LEU A 309 -0.19 -13.58 -15.43
C LEU A 309 -1.13 -12.39 -15.53
N GLU A 310 -2.35 -12.65 -15.96
CA GLU A 310 -3.46 -11.74 -15.76
C GLU A 310 -3.98 -11.94 -14.34
N CYS A 311 -4.03 -10.87 -13.55
CA CYS A 311 -4.42 -10.89 -12.15
C CYS A 311 -5.69 -10.08 -11.95
N TRP A 312 -6.76 -10.73 -11.47
CA TRP A 312 -7.98 -10.04 -11.06
C TRP A 312 -8.16 -10.06 -9.55
N TYR A 313 -8.44 -8.89 -8.98
CA TYR A 313 -8.74 -8.72 -7.56
C TYR A 313 -10.11 -8.09 -7.33
N MET A 314 -10.67 -8.33 -6.15
CA MET A 314 -11.87 -7.69 -5.63
C MET A 314 -11.54 -7.01 -4.31
N VAL A 315 -12.06 -5.79 -4.13
CA VAL A 315 -12.02 -5.05 -2.87
C VAL A 315 -13.47 -4.68 -2.53
N VAL A 316 -13.87 -4.88 -1.28
CA VAL A 316 -15.19 -4.44 -0.83
C VAL A 316 -15.14 -2.92 -0.64
N GLY A 317 -15.81 -2.19 -1.52
CA GLY A 317 -15.82 -0.73 -1.55
C GLY A 317 -16.43 -0.11 -0.29
N ASN A 318 -17.31 -0.83 0.41
CA ASN A 318 -17.95 -0.35 1.65
C ASN A 318 -16.96 -0.04 2.77
N LEU A 319 -15.83 -0.76 2.85
CA LEU A 319 -14.78 -0.53 3.86
C LEU A 319 -14.26 0.93 3.81
N ASP A 320 -13.72 1.41 4.93
CA ASP A 320 -13.06 2.71 4.98
C ASP A 320 -11.88 2.79 3.98
N PRO A 321 -11.52 4.00 3.48
CA PRO A 321 -10.38 4.18 2.57
C PRO A 321 -9.09 3.48 3.05
N HIS A 322 -8.76 3.61 4.34
CA HIS A 322 -7.55 3.02 4.90
C HIS A 322 -7.58 1.47 4.89
N LEU A 323 -8.73 0.86 5.21
CA LEU A 323 -8.93 -0.59 5.20
C LEU A 323 -8.95 -1.17 3.78
N ARG A 324 -9.52 -0.45 2.79
CA ARG A 324 -9.49 -0.84 1.37
C ARG A 324 -8.08 -0.93 0.80
N CYS A 325 -7.17 -0.08 1.28
CA CYS A 325 -5.78 -0.03 0.82
C CYS A 325 -4.87 -1.13 1.40
N LEU A 326 -5.31 -1.86 2.43
CA LEU A 326 -4.56 -2.97 3.04
C LEU A 326 -4.51 -4.17 2.10
N THR A 327 -3.32 -4.69 1.83
CA THR A 327 -3.11 -5.83 0.91
C THR A 327 -3.88 -7.09 1.31
N ASP A 328 -4.25 -7.20 2.57
CA ASP A 328 -4.88 -8.38 3.16
C ASP A 328 -6.40 -8.39 2.87
N ASN A 329 -7.00 -7.21 2.64
CA ASN A 329 -8.39 -7.03 2.22
C ASN A 329 -8.61 -7.09 0.70
N ILE A 330 -7.52 -7.11 -0.08
CA ILE A 330 -7.56 -7.30 -1.53
C ILE A 330 -7.73 -8.79 -1.81
N GLN A 331 -8.92 -9.20 -2.23
CA GLN A 331 -9.27 -10.59 -2.51
C GLN A 331 -8.86 -11.01 -3.91
N LEU A 332 -8.49 -12.27 -4.09
CA LEU A 332 -8.21 -12.84 -5.40
C LEU A 332 -9.51 -13.32 -6.04
N VAL A 333 -9.73 -12.96 -7.32
CA VAL A 333 -10.91 -13.37 -8.10
C VAL A 333 -10.52 -14.41 -9.14
N LEU A 334 -9.54 -14.11 -9.99
CA LEU A 334 -9.02 -15.08 -10.95
C LEU A 334 -7.54 -14.85 -11.29
N LEU A 335 -6.88 -15.92 -11.69
CA LEU A 335 -5.55 -15.91 -12.32
C LEU A 335 -5.60 -16.72 -13.61
N CYS A 336 -5.09 -16.15 -14.72
CA CYS A 336 -4.80 -16.87 -15.95
C CYS A 336 -3.45 -16.43 -16.53
N LYS A 337 -2.93 -17.11 -17.55
CA LYS A 337 -1.77 -16.59 -18.29
C LYS A 337 -2.24 -15.46 -19.20
N THR A 338 -1.42 -14.43 -19.42
CA THR A 338 -1.78 -13.34 -20.35
C THR A 338 -1.91 -13.82 -21.80
N LYS A 339 -1.23 -14.92 -22.17
CA LYS A 339 -1.42 -15.57 -23.49
C LYS A 339 -2.83 -16.14 -23.66
N ASP A 340 -3.29 -16.86 -22.64
CA ASP A 340 -4.64 -17.46 -22.63
C ASP A 340 -5.69 -16.33 -22.63
N PHE A 341 -5.45 -15.24 -21.87
CA PHE A 341 -6.31 -14.04 -21.86
C PHE A 341 -6.42 -13.35 -23.22
N ALA A 342 -5.30 -13.21 -23.94
CA ALA A 342 -5.28 -12.62 -25.27
C ALA A 342 -5.91 -13.52 -26.35
N TYR A 343 -5.86 -14.85 -26.20
CA TYR A 343 -6.38 -15.80 -27.18
C TYR A 343 -7.89 -16.08 -27.01
N PHE A 344 -8.35 -16.36 -25.79
CA PHE A 344 -9.75 -16.68 -25.52
C PHE A 344 -10.63 -15.44 -25.26
N GLY A 345 -10.01 -14.28 -25.01
CA GLY A 345 -10.70 -13.01 -24.78
C GLY A 345 -11.33 -12.89 -23.39
N THR A 346 -11.92 -11.72 -23.14
CA THR A 346 -12.57 -11.38 -21.87
C THR A 346 -13.82 -12.20 -21.60
N ASP A 347 -14.60 -12.55 -22.63
CA ASP A 347 -15.88 -13.23 -22.47
C ASP A 347 -15.73 -14.60 -21.79
N ALA A 348 -14.94 -15.50 -22.38
CA ALA A 348 -14.73 -16.87 -21.88
C ALA A 348 -14.11 -16.92 -20.47
N ILE A 349 -13.33 -15.91 -20.09
CA ILE A 349 -12.61 -15.86 -18.80
C ILE A 349 -13.43 -15.18 -17.71
N LEU A 350 -14.30 -14.22 -18.05
CA LEU A 350 -15.15 -13.52 -17.09
C LEU A 350 -16.56 -14.11 -16.96
N ARG A 351 -16.97 -15.01 -17.86
CA ARG A 351 -18.29 -15.67 -17.84
C ARG A 351 -18.70 -16.17 -16.46
N ARG A 352 -17.81 -16.92 -15.78
CA ARG A 352 -18.05 -17.46 -14.43
C ARG A 352 -18.18 -16.36 -13.36
N LEU A 353 -17.41 -15.28 -13.48
CA LEU A 353 -17.52 -14.12 -12.58
C LEU A 353 -18.87 -13.41 -12.77
N VAL A 354 -19.33 -13.25 -14.01
CA VAL A 354 -20.61 -12.61 -14.33
C VAL A 354 -21.80 -13.45 -13.85
N GLU A 355 -21.71 -14.79 -13.88
CA GLU A 355 -22.71 -15.68 -13.28
C GLU A 355 -22.82 -15.51 -11.75
N ASP A 356 -21.69 -15.51 -11.04
CA ASP A 356 -21.65 -15.25 -9.59
C ASP A 356 -22.21 -13.84 -9.28
N LEU A 357 -21.85 -12.82 -10.07
CA LEU A 357 -22.36 -11.45 -9.88
C LEU A 357 -23.86 -11.32 -10.17
N LYS A 358 -24.38 -11.95 -11.22
CA LYS A 358 -25.84 -12.01 -11.48
C LYS A 358 -26.58 -12.70 -10.34
N THR A 359 -25.96 -13.68 -9.69
CA THR A 359 -26.51 -14.32 -8.49
C THR A 359 -26.51 -13.34 -7.30
N LEU A 360 -25.45 -12.56 -7.12
CA LEU A 360 -25.35 -11.54 -6.06
C LEU A 360 -26.34 -10.37 -6.27
N GLU A 361 -26.63 -9.99 -7.52
CA GLU A 361 -27.61 -8.95 -7.87
C GLU A 361 -29.06 -9.41 -7.61
N ASN A 362 -29.42 -10.62 -8.03
CA ASN A 362 -30.81 -11.08 -8.08
C ASN A 362 -31.22 -11.93 -6.87
N SER A 363 -30.32 -12.79 -6.39
CA SER A 363 -30.59 -13.72 -5.28
C SER A 363 -29.94 -13.28 -3.97
N GLY A 364 -28.82 -12.54 -4.04
CA GLY A 364 -28.00 -12.22 -2.89
C GLY A 364 -27.30 -13.43 -2.26
N ILE A 365 -26.60 -13.19 -1.16
CA ILE A 365 -25.96 -14.20 -0.30
C ILE A 365 -26.55 -14.15 1.11
N ILE A 366 -26.57 -15.29 1.79
CA ILE A 366 -26.96 -15.39 3.20
C ILE A 366 -25.70 -15.29 4.06
N VAL A 367 -25.76 -14.46 5.11
CA VAL A 367 -24.65 -14.19 6.04
C VAL A 367 -25.17 -14.04 7.48
N ASN A 368 -24.32 -14.34 8.46
CA ASN A 368 -24.68 -14.35 9.89
C ASN A 368 -23.90 -13.34 10.75
N GLY A 369 -23.02 -12.53 10.16
CA GLY A 369 -22.10 -11.65 10.91
C GLY A 369 -22.78 -10.56 11.74
N GLY A 370 -24.02 -10.17 11.43
CA GLY A 370 -24.82 -9.25 12.24
C GLY A 370 -25.47 -9.87 13.48
N GLY A 371 -25.14 -11.12 13.82
CA GLY A 371 -25.76 -11.89 14.91
C GLY A 371 -27.08 -12.59 14.53
N TYR A 372 -27.56 -12.41 13.30
CA TYR A 372 -28.76 -13.04 12.74
C TYR A 372 -28.56 -13.36 11.26
N GLU A 373 -29.37 -14.28 10.73
CA GLU A 373 -29.35 -14.64 9.31
C GLU A 373 -29.95 -13.49 8.46
N GLU A 374 -29.10 -12.85 7.65
CA GLU A 374 -29.47 -11.74 6.76
C GLU A 374 -29.14 -12.08 5.30
N ARG A 375 -29.99 -11.62 4.36
CA ARG A 375 -29.73 -11.72 2.92
C ARG A 375 -29.17 -10.41 2.38
N ILE A 376 -27.93 -10.45 1.93
CA ILE A 376 -27.17 -9.30 1.41
C ILE A 376 -27.06 -9.36 -0.11
N TYR A 377 -27.31 -8.24 -0.77
CA TYR A 377 -27.18 -8.07 -2.23
C TYR A 377 -25.96 -7.21 -2.58
N GLY A 378 -25.54 -7.23 -3.85
CA GLY A 378 -24.42 -6.40 -4.30
C GLY A 378 -24.09 -6.55 -5.79
N SER A 379 -23.22 -5.68 -6.28
CA SER A 379 -22.74 -5.71 -7.67
C SER A 379 -21.39 -4.99 -7.81
N ILE A 380 -20.83 -4.98 -9.03
CA ILE A 380 -19.69 -4.14 -9.38
C ILE A 380 -20.09 -2.67 -9.28
N PHE A 381 -19.48 -1.92 -8.37
CA PHE A 381 -19.59 -0.46 -8.39
C PHE A 381 -18.66 0.16 -9.44
N ILE A 382 -17.42 -0.34 -9.53
CA ILE A 382 -16.41 0.18 -10.48
C ILE A 382 -15.32 -0.85 -10.80
N THR A 383 -14.68 -0.69 -11.96
CA THR A 383 -13.41 -1.35 -12.29
C THR A 383 -12.24 -0.37 -12.22
N MET A 384 -11.10 -0.85 -11.72
CA MET A 384 -9.84 -0.14 -11.58
C MET A 384 -8.81 -0.80 -12.49
N ASN A 385 -8.32 -0.08 -13.48
CA ASN A 385 -7.47 -0.62 -14.53
C ASN A 385 -6.45 0.45 -14.95
N ASP A 386 -5.33 0.05 -15.55
CA ASP A 386 -4.59 0.98 -16.40
C ASP A 386 -5.41 1.29 -17.69
N ASN A 387 -4.96 2.23 -18.53
CA ASN A 387 -5.71 2.57 -19.73
C ASN A 387 -5.82 1.38 -20.72
N LEU A 388 -4.78 0.54 -20.79
CA LEU A 388 -4.76 -0.62 -21.68
C LEU A 388 -5.82 -1.64 -21.26
N GLY A 389 -5.82 -2.02 -19.97
CA GLY A 389 -6.81 -2.91 -19.37
C GLY A 389 -8.23 -2.35 -19.43
N ALA A 390 -8.42 -1.05 -19.17
CA ALA A 390 -9.72 -0.39 -19.31
C ALA A 390 -10.28 -0.51 -20.75
N HIS A 391 -9.43 -0.27 -21.77
CA HIS A 391 -9.82 -0.42 -23.16
C HIS A 391 -10.09 -1.88 -23.54
N GLN A 392 -9.22 -2.80 -23.13
CA GLN A 392 -9.38 -4.23 -23.39
C GLN A 392 -10.68 -4.79 -22.77
N LEU A 393 -11.00 -4.38 -21.54
CA LEU A 393 -12.22 -4.78 -20.85
C LEU A 393 -13.47 -4.16 -21.47
N ALA A 394 -13.39 -2.90 -21.93
CA ALA A 394 -14.47 -2.21 -22.63
C ALA A 394 -14.67 -2.67 -24.09
N GLY A 395 -13.79 -3.53 -24.62
CA GLY A 395 -13.82 -3.92 -26.04
C GLY A 395 -13.38 -2.80 -26.99
N LEU A 396 -12.66 -1.79 -26.49
CA LEU A 396 -12.13 -0.66 -27.27
C LEU A 396 -10.73 -0.94 -27.84
N THR A 397 -10.33 -0.20 -28.87
CA THR A 397 -8.98 -0.27 -29.44
C THR A 397 -7.91 0.10 -28.41
N GLU A 398 -6.91 -0.77 -28.24
CA GLU A 398 -5.79 -0.62 -27.30
C GLU A 398 -4.66 0.31 -27.80
N ASN A 399 -4.79 0.90 -29.00
CA ASN A 399 -3.74 1.70 -29.63
C ASN A 399 -4.03 3.21 -29.56
N PHE A 400 -3.61 3.84 -28.47
CA PHE A 400 -3.80 5.27 -28.21
C PHE A 400 -3.06 6.22 -29.18
N SER A 401 -2.10 5.71 -29.96
CA SER A 401 -1.25 6.54 -30.85
C SER A 401 -1.70 6.53 -32.30
N ARG A 402 -2.38 5.46 -32.74
CA ARG A 402 -2.82 5.29 -34.14
C ARG A 402 -4.34 5.18 -34.30
N SER A 403 -5.08 4.79 -33.26
CA SER A 403 -6.55 4.81 -33.34
C SER A 403 -7.03 6.25 -33.44
N SER A 404 -7.94 6.54 -34.37
CA SER A 404 -8.59 7.84 -34.46
C SER A 404 -9.33 8.17 -33.16
N TYR A 405 -10.01 7.19 -32.56
CA TYR A 405 -10.76 7.33 -31.31
C TYR A 405 -9.99 6.69 -30.16
N PHE A 406 -9.22 7.51 -29.44
CA PHE A 406 -8.33 7.04 -28.36
C PHE A 406 -8.94 7.15 -26.96
N CYS A 407 -10.11 7.78 -26.79
CA CYS A 407 -10.74 8.02 -25.50
C CYS A 407 -11.90 7.05 -25.20
N ARG A 408 -11.96 6.54 -23.97
CA ARG A 408 -13.09 5.74 -23.44
C ARG A 408 -14.26 6.57 -22.90
N PHE A 409 -14.07 7.87 -22.65
CA PHE A 409 -15.08 8.74 -22.07
C PHE A 409 -15.87 9.55 -23.12
N CYS A 410 -15.29 9.81 -24.30
CA CYS A 410 -15.93 10.57 -25.37
C CYS A 410 -15.49 10.11 -26.77
N TYR A 411 -16.12 10.67 -27.80
CA TYR A 411 -15.83 10.42 -29.22
C TYR A 411 -14.78 11.37 -29.82
N VAL A 412 -13.86 11.95 -29.03
CA VAL A 412 -12.81 12.82 -29.58
C VAL A 412 -11.93 12.06 -30.57
N GLN A 413 -11.57 12.71 -31.66
CA GLN A 413 -10.62 12.19 -32.65
C GLN A 413 -9.20 12.71 -32.41
N HIS A 414 -8.18 11.92 -32.77
CA HIS A 414 -6.78 12.32 -32.61
C HIS A 414 -6.42 13.57 -33.44
N GLN A 415 -6.96 13.70 -34.67
CA GLN A 415 -6.70 14.87 -35.50
C GLN A 415 -7.33 16.13 -34.90
N SER A 416 -8.63 16.07 -34.60
CA SER A 416 -9.36 17.09 -33.86
C SER A 416 -8.66 17.59 -32.59
N PHE A 417 -8.15 16.68 -31.75
CA PHE A 417 -7.42 17.04 -30.51
C PHE A 417 -6.04 17.67 -30.78
N LYS A 418 -5.41 17.41 -31.93
CA LYS A 418 -4.18 18.09 -32.35
C LYS A 418 -4.44 19.51 -32.85
N GLU A 419 -5.56 19.72 -33.52
CA GLU A 419 -5.96 21.02 -34.08
C GLU A 419 -6.51 21.95 -32.99
N ASN A 420 -7.31 21.41 -32.06
CA ASN A 420 -7.79 22.13 -30.89
C ASN A 420 -7.83 21.18 -29.68
N CYS A 421 -6.92 21.39 -28.72
CA CYS A 421 -6.84 20.58 -27.51
C CYS A 421 -8.03 20.78 -26.54
N PHE A 422 -8.82 21.84 -26.72
CA PHE A 422 -10.06 22.12 -25.98
C PHE A 422 -11.32 21.61 -26.66
N MET A 423 -11.21 20.84 -27.75
CA MET A 423 -12.39 20.31 -28.43
C MET A 423 -13.22 19.45 -27.47
N LEU A 424 -14.45 19.92 -27.21
CA LEU A 424 -15.50 19.13 -26.59
C LEU A 424 -16.03 18.14 -27.63
N ALA A 425 -16.09 16.87 -27.26
CA ALA A 425 -16.65 15.79 -28.07
C ALA A 425 -17.70 15.06 -27.27
N GLU A 426 -18.73 14.56 -27.95
CA GLU A 426 -19.85 13.85 -27.33
C GLU A 426 -19.37 12.74 -26.38
N PRO A 427 -19.95 12.63 -25.16
CA PRO A 427 -19.62 11.56 -24.24
C PRO A 427 -20.04 10.20 -24.81
N ARG A 428 -19.29 9.15 -24.48
CA ARG A 428 -19.77 7.79 -24.70
C ARG A 428 -20.83 7.49 -23.65
N THR A 429 -21.94 6.91 -24.08
CA THR A 429 -23.06 6.51 -23.21
C THR A 429 -23.35 5.03 -23.42
N SER A 430 -24.16 4.44 -22.53
CA SER A 430 -24.70 3.09 -22.73
C SER A 430 -25.45 2.99 -24.07
N GLN A 431 -26.29 3.97 -24.38
CA GLN A 431 -27.08 4.00 -25.63
C GLN A 431 -26.19 4.11 -26.88
N SER A 432 -25.23 5.04 -26.90
CA SER A 432 -24.34 5.20 -28.07
C SER A 432 -23.42 3.99 -28.26
N SER A 433 -22.97 3.38 -27.16
CA SER A 433 -22.20 2.13 -27.21
C SER A 433 -23.04 0.96 -27.76
N SER A 434 -24.30 0.80 -27.35
CA SER A 434 -25.18 -0.22 -27.91
C SER A 434 -25.38 -0.07 -29.41
N GLN A 435 -25.47 1.17 -29.91
CA GLN A 435 -25.54 1.47 -31.35
C GLN A 435 -24.23 1.12 -32.08
N ASP A 436 -23.07 1.54 -31.54
CA ASP A 436 -21.75 1.18 -32.10
C ASP A 436 -21.57 -0.36 -32.16
N ILE A 437 -22.04 -1.09 -31.14
CA ILE A 437 -22.01 -2.56 -31.08
C ILE A 437 -22.95 -3.20 -32.11
N GLN A 438 -24.16 -2.65 -32.29
CA GLN A 438 -25.08 -3.12 -33.34
C GLN A 438 -24.47 -2.97 -34.73
N ILE A 439 -23.79 -1.86 -35.01
CA ILE A 439 -23.12 -1.62 -36.30
C ILE A 439 -22.06 -2.68 -36.59
N ILE A 440 -21.15 -2.96 -35.65
CA ILE A 440 -20.11 -4.00 -35.87
C ILE A 440 -20.66 -5.42 -35.93
N ASN A 441 -21.78 -5.70 -35.26
CA ASN A 441 -22.46 -7.00 -35.33
C ASN A 441 -23.15 -7.19 -36.69
N CYS A 442 -23.74 -6.13 -37.26
CA CYS A 442 -24.36 -6.18 -38.59
C CYS A 442 -23.34 -6.14 -39.72
N ASN A 443 -22.21 -5.43 -39.54
CA ASN A 443 -21.12 -5.39 -40.51
C ASN A 443 -19.74 -5.54 -39.84
N PRO A 444 -19.23 -6.78 -39.69
CA PRO A 444 -17.92 -7.02 -39.09
C PRO A 444 -16.73 -6.39 -39.83
N SER A 445 -16.89 -5.95 -41.08
CA SER A 445 -15.80 -5.26 -41.81
C SER A 445 -15.54 -3.83 -41.31
N GLU A 446 -16.48 -3.24 -40.56
CA GLU A 446 -16.32 -1.92 -39.91
C GLU A 446 -15.45 -1.97 -38.64
N ILE A 447 -15.05 -3.15 -38.17
CA ILE A 447 -14.25 -3.29 -36.95
C ILE A 447 -12.83 -2.72 -37.17
N PRO A 448 -12.37 -1.71 -36.39
CA PRO A 448 -13.03 -1.07 -35.25
C PRO A 448 -13.91 0.14 -35.60
N TYR A 449 -15.22 0.06 -35.33
CA TYR A 449 -16.13 1.18 -35.57
C TYR A 449 -16.08 2.17 -34.40
N ARG A 450 -15.73 3.43 -34.69
CA ARG A 450 -15.54 4.49 -33.66
C ARG A 450 -14.66 4.06 -32.47
N GLY A 451 -13.69 3.17 -32.72
CA GLY A 451 -12.80 2.60 -31.71
C GLY A 451 -13.36 1.41 -30.92
N VAL A 452 -14.58 0.94 -31.19
CA VAL A 452 -15.18 -0.27 -30.62
C VAL A 452 -14.84 -1.49 -31.48
N LYS A 453 -14.46 -2.60 -30.84
CA LYS A 453 -14.14 -3.89 -31.49
C LYS A 453 -15.06 -5.03 -31.07
N ALA A 454 -15.57 -5.00 -29.85
CA ALA A 454 -16.32 -6.07 -29.22
C ALA A 454 -17.23 -5.52 -28.11
N PRO A 455 -18.30 -6.23 -27.74
CA PRO A 455 -19.08 -5.91 -26.54
C PRO A 455 -18.29 -6.16 -25.25
N CYS A 456 -18.64 -5.45 -24.18
CA CYS A 456 -18.13 -5.71 -22.83
C CYS A 456 -19.09 -6.67 -22.09
N ILE A 457 -18.61 -7.86 -21.72
CA ILE A 457 -19.40 -8.87 -20.99
C ILE A 457 -19.97 -8.34 -19.65
N LEU A 458 -19.30 -7.40 -18.99
CA LEU A 458 -19.80 -6.81 -17.74
C LEU A 458 -21.07 -5.96 -17.94
N ASN A 459 -21.39 -5.54 -19.17
CA ASN A 459 -22.65 -4.84 -19.48
C ASN A 459 -23.86 -5.78 -19.49
N GLU A 460 -23.69 -7.09 -19.26
CA GLU A 460 -24.80 -8.01 -18.99
C GLU A 460 -25.34 -7.91 -17.55
N LEU A 461 -24.71 -7.12 -16.68
CA LEU A 461 -25.16 -6.85 -15.31
C LEU A 461 -26.22 -5.76 -15.28
N THR A 462 -27.09 -5.80 -14.27
CA THR A 462 -28.25 -4.88 -14.17
C THR A 462 -27.81 -3.50 -13.70
N TYR A 463 -26.89 -3.44 -12.74
CA TYR A 463 -26.52 -2.21 -12.03
C TYR A 463 -25.13 -1.66 -12.43
N PHE A 464 -24.51 -2.24 -13.45
CA PHE A 464 -23.19 -1.83 -13.96
C PHE A 464 -23.21 -1.64 -15.48
N ASN A 465 -22.58 -0.56 -15.95
CA ASN A 465 -22.29 -0.37 -17.38
C ASN A 465 -20.92 0.31 -17.56
N MET A 466 -20.08 -0.27 -18.41
CA MET A 466 -18.73 0.20 -18.70
C MET A 466 -18.70 1.64 -19.23
N PHE A 467 -19.62 1.98 -20.14
CA PHE A 467 -19.69 3.27 -20.81
C PHE A 467 -20.48 4.32 -20.01
N HIS A 468 -20.99 3.98 -18.82
CA HIS A 468 -21.53 4.93 -17.85
C HIS A 468 -20.52 5.14 -16.70
N TYR A 469 -19.28 5.46 -17.07
CA TYR A 469 -18.14 5.59 -16.15
C TYR A 469 -17.98 4.34 -15.25
N GLY A 470 -18.01 3.16 -15.88
CA GLY A 470 -17.83 1.87 -15.21
C GLY A 470 -16.37 1.55 -14.85
N SER A 471 -15.41 2.14 -15.57
CA SER A 471 -13.96 2.05 -15.28
C SER A 471 -13.41 3.41 -14.86
N ALA A 472 -12.77 3.46 -13.68
CA ALA A 472 -12.16 4.66 -13.12
C ALA A 472 -11.00 5.20 -14.00
N PRO A 473 -10.68 6.50 -13.94
CA PRO A 473 -9.38 7.00 -14.40
C PRO A 473 -8.26 6.49 -13.48
N CYS A 474 -7.05 6.29 -14.02
CA CYS A 474 -5.92 5.84 -13.21
C CYS A 474 -4.89 6.97 -13.07
N ILE A 475 -4.95 7.67 -11.94
CA ILE A 475 -4.09 8.80 -11.61
C ILE A 475 -2.60 8.47 -11.81
N ALA A 476 -2.15 7.31 -11.33
CA ALA A 476 -0.75 6.90 -11.42
C ALA A 476 -0.27 6.77 -12.87
N HIS A 477 -1.05 6.08 -13.70
CA HIS A 477 -0.70 5.85 -15.11
C HIS A 477 -0.94 7.11 -15.96
N ASP A 478 -1.97 7.89 -15.71
CA ASP A 478 -2.32 9.09 -16.50
C ASP A 478 -1.39 10.27 -16.21
N LEU A 479 -1.10 10.52 -14.94
CA LEU A 479 -0.24 11.63 -14.52
C LEU A 479 1.22 11.18 -14.44
N PHE A 480 1.56 10.34 -13.46
CA PHE A 480 2.94 10.12 -13.01
C PHE A 480 3.77 9.17 -13.87
N GLU A 481 3.16 8.21 -14.55
CA GLU A 481 3.79 7.47 -15.67
C GLU A 481 3.43 8.07 -17.04
N GLY A 482 2.63 9.12 -17.03
CA GLY A 482 2.02 9.70 -18.21
C GLY A 482 2.57 11.06 -18.56
N TRP A 483 1.68 12.05 -18.59
CA TRP A 483 2.03 13.36 -19.10
C TRP A 483 2.91 14.15 -18.12
N VAL A 484 2.67 14.08 -16.80
CA VAL A 484 3.45 14.82 -15.80
C VAL A 484 4.94 14.46 -15.86
N ASN A 485 5.31 13.17 -15.88
CA ASN A 485 6.72 12.76 -16.04
C ASN A 485 7.34 13.29 -17.35
N SER A 486 6.58 13.18 -18.43
CA SER A 486 7.02 13.61 -19.77
C SER A 486 7.31 15.11 -19.80
N ASP A 487 6.48 15.90 -19.14
CA ASP A 487 6.51 17.34 -19.26
C ASP A 487 7.39 17.99 -18.18
N LEU A 488 7.47 17.43 -16.98
CA LEU A 488 8.57 17.71 -16.04
C LEU A 488 9.94 17.50 -16.69
N PHE A 489 10.10 16.42 -17.47
CA PHE A 489 11.33 16.18 -18.21
C PHE A 489 11.60 17.27 -19.25
N LEU A 490 10.60 17.70 -20.02
CA LEU A 490 10.72 18.78 -21.00
C LEU A 490 11.07 20.11 -20.34
N ILE A 491 10.38 20.47 -19.25
CA ILE A 491 10.55 21.72 -18.53
C ILE A 491 11.93 21.80 -17.86
N PHE A 492 12.33 20.80 -17.06
CA PHE A 492 13.66 20.80 -16.45
C PHE A 492 14.78 20.78 -17.50
N LYS A 493 14.58 20.08 -18.64
CA LYS A 493 15.53 20.10 -19.75
C LYS A 493 15.64 21.46 -20.43
N LYS A 494 14.54 22.23 -20.54
CA LYS A 494 14.53 23.60 -21.06
C LYS A 494 15.25 24.56 -20.10
N LEU A 495 14.95 24.49 -18.80
CA LEU A 495 15.63 25.25 -17.74
C LEU A 495 17.15 24.97 -17.64
N VAL A 496 17.56 23.72 -17.86
CA VAL A 496 19.00 23.35 -17.93
C VAL A 496 19.64 23.86 -19.24
N LYS A 497 18.94 23.79 -20.37
CA LYS A 497 19.43 24.28 -21.67
C LYS A 497 19.59 25.80 -21.69
N SER A 498 18.68 26.54 -21.04
CA SER A 498 18.77 28.00 -20.87
C SER A 498 19.80 28.44 -19.82
N LYS A 499 20.43 27.49 -19.12
CA LYS A 499 21.36 27.72 -17.98
C LYS A 499 20.71 28.40 -16.76
N SER A 500 19.38 28.42 -16.68
CA SER A 500 18.65 28.94 -15.51
C SER A 500 18.93 28.10 -14.25
N ILE A 501 19.18 26.80 -14.43
CA ILE A 501 19.55 25.86 -13.38
C ILE A 501 20.56 24.84 -13.95
N SER A 502 21.37 24.20 -13.10
CA SER A 502 22.25 23.10 -13.53
C SER A 502 21.69 21.74 -13.11
N THR A 503 21.92 20.70 -13.92
CA THR A 503 21.55 19.31 -13.58
C THR A 503 22.12 18.88 -12.23
N ASN A 504 23.36 19.29 -11.94
CA ASN A 504 24.04 18.96 -10.67
C ASN A 504 23.35 19.63 -9.47
N TYR A 505 22.96 20.90 -9.61
CA TYR A 505 22.18 21.59 -8.58
C TYR A 505 20.84 20.88 -8.34
N LEU A 506 20.07 20.63 -9.41
CA LEU A 506 18.75 20.02 -9.32
C LEU A 506 18.83 18.62 -8.67
N GLN A 507 19.78 17.79 -9.10
CA GLN A 507 20.04 16.46 -8.54
C GLN A 507 20.46 16.52 -7.06
N ALA A 508 21.33 17.46 -6.67
CA ALA A 508 21.76 17.63 -5.29
C ALA A 508 20.62 18.13 -4.39
N LYS A 509 19.81 19.07 -4.90
CA LYS A 509 18.67 19.67 -4.19
C LYS A 509 17.55 18.66 -3.94
N ILE A 510 17.19 17.84 -4.94
CA ILE A 510 16.27 16.70 -4.77
C ILE A 510 16.79 15.75 -3.67
N ASN A 511 18.06 15.34 -3.75
CA ASN A 511 18.65 14.43 -2.76
C ASN A 511 18.67 15.02 -1.33
N ALA A 512 18.90 16.33 -1.19
CA ALA A 512 18.88 17.02 0.09
C ALA A 512 17.46 17.10 0.69
N ILE A 513 16.46 17.47 -0.12
CA ILE A 513 15.06 17.54 0.30
C ILE A 513 14.54 16.16 0.68
N PHE A 514 14.76 15.13 -0.15
CA PHE A 514 14.35 13.75 0.15
C PHE A 514 14.98 13.23 1.44
N LYS A 515 16.26 13.55 1.71
CA LYS A 515 16.91 13.18 2.97
C LYS A 515 16.25 13.84 4.18
N GLN A 516 15.87 15.12 4.08
CA GLN A 516 15.25 15.88 5.17
C GLN A 516 13.81 15.41 5.45
N LEU A 517 13.02 15.21 4.39
CA LEU A 517 11.64 14.69 4.45
C LEU A 517 11.58 13.16 4.63
N LYS A 518 12.72 12.49 4.90
CA LYS A 518 12.84 11.03 5.09
C LYS A 518 12.29 10.18 3.92
N ILE A 519 12.16 10.74 2.72
CA ILE A 519 11.64 10.07 1.51
C ILE A 519 12.65 9.02 1.04
N LYS A 520 12.27 7.74 1.08
CA LYS A 520 13.14 6.57 0.81
C LYS A 520 13.29 6.25 -0.69
N THR A 521 13.55 7.28 -1.50
CA THR A 521 13.66 7.18 -2.97
C THR A 521 15.05 7.61 -3.47
N LYS A 522 15.48 7.07 -4.61
CA LYS A 522 16.68 7.53 -5.35
C LYS A 522 16.32 7.73 -6.82
N ILE A 523 16.53 8.94 -7.33
CA ILE A 523 16.26 9.30 -8.73
C ILE A 523 17.56 9.82 -9.35
N ALA A 524 17.84 9.41 -10.58
CA ALA A 524 18.94 9.92 -11.39
C ALA A 524 18.36 10.74 -12.56
N LEU A 525 18.71 12.02 -12.63
CA LEU A 525 18.32 12.89 -13.74
C LEU A 525 19.29 12.74 -14.91
N ASP A 526 18.77 12.32 -16.06
CA ASP A 526 19.51 12.23 -17.33
C ASP A 526 18.77 13.00 -18.43
N PHE A 527 19.23 14.22 -18.71
CA PHE A 527 18.67 15.06 -19.79
C PHE A 527 19.33 14.82 -21.16
N SER A 528 20.05 13.71 -21.35
CA SER A 528 20.67 13.36 -22.63
C SER A 528 19.68 13.33 -23.81
N ARG A 529 20.20 13.32 -25.04
CA ARG A 529 19.38 13.23 -26.26
C ARG A 529 18.60 11.91 -26.39
N LYS A 530 19.03 10.84 -25.70
CA LYS A 530 18.37 9.53 -25.74
C LYS A 530 17.18 9.43 -24.78
N SER A 531 17.17 10.23 -23.72
CA SER A 531 16.10 10.24 -22.72
C SER A 531 14.96 11.18 -23.11
N LYS A 532 13.72 10.74 -22.86
CA LYS A 532 12.45 11.44 -23.16
C LYS A 532 11.55 11.65 -21.94
N THR A 533 11.91 11.05 -20.80
CA THR A 533 11.19 11.04 -19.53
C THR A 533 12.22 10.88 -18.40
N ILE A 534 11.84 11.21 -17.16
CA ILE A 534 12.60 10.87 -15.96
C ILE A 534 12.40 9.37 -15.69
N LYS A 535 13.50 8.62 -15.56
CA LYS A 535 13.49 7.18 -15.28
C LYS A 535 13.31 6.92 -13.79
N ALA A 536 12.06 6.95 -13.33
CA ALA A 536 11.65 6.65 -11.96
C ALA A 536 10.25 6.00 -11.95
N LYS A 537 9.79 5.50 -10.80
CA LYS A 537 8.43 4.94 -10.65
C LYS A 537 7.39 6.06 -10.54
N ALA A 538 6.11 5.75 -10.75
CA ALA A 538 5.00 6.67 -10.53
C ALA A 538 5.11 7.47 -9.21
N CYS A 539 5.26 6.79 -8.06
CA CYS A 539 5.41 7.46 -6.76
C CYS A 539 6.65 8.35 -6.67
N ASP A 540 7.75 7.99 -7.34
CA ASP A 540 8.98 8.78 -7.32
C ASP A 540 8.82 10.08 -8.12
N ILE A 541 8.06 10.05 -9.22
CA ILE A 541 7.67 11.25 -9.97
C ILE A 541 6.70 12.10 -9.15
N TRP A 542 5.72 11.51 -8.48
CA TRP A 542 4.82 12.24 -7.57
C TRP A 542 5.61 12.94 -6.47
N HIS A 543 6.59 12.29 -5.84
CA HIS A 543 7.50 12.93 -4.89
C HIS A 543 8.28 14.12 -5.50
N ILE A 544 8.73 14.04 -6.77
CA ILE A 544 9.33 15.21 -7.45
C ILE A 544 8.33 16.36 -7.54
N VAL A 545 7.10 16.09 -7.99
CA VAL A 545 6.06 17.13 -8.11
C VAL A 545 5.86 17.81 -6.76
N GLN A 546 5.66 17.03 -5.70
CA GLN A 546 5.37 17.55 -4.38
C GLN A 546 6.47 18.45 -3.81
N ILE A 547 7.74 18.27 -4.21
CA ILE A 547 8.86 19.12 -3.76
C ILE A 547 9.18 20.29 -4.70
N ILE A 548 8.43 20.49 -5.80
CA ILE A 548 8.70 21.56 -6.80
C ILE A 548 8.98 22.92 -6.15
N PRO A 549 8.13 23.48 -5.27
CA PRO A 549 8.36 24.78 -4.65
C PRO A 549 9.72 24.88 -3.93
N PHE A 550 10.13 23.80 -3.27
CA PHE A 550 11.36 23.75 -2.49
C PHE A 550 12.62 23.69 -3.34
N LEU A 551 12.54 23.24 -4.60
CA LEU A 551 13.69 23.16 -5.51
C LEU A 551 14.30 24.54 -5.79
N PHE A 552 13.50 25.61 -5.72
CA PHE A 552 13.84 26.93 -6.24
C PHE A 552 14.10 28.01 -5.17
N ILE A 553 13.91 27.71 -3.88
CA ILE A 553 14.07 28.67 -2.74
C ILE A 553 15.39 29.43 -2.74
N LYS A 554 16.49 28.81 -3.21
CA LYS A 554 17.84 29.41 -3.28
C LYS A 554 18.33 29.68 -4.70
N THR A 555 17.42 29.73 -5.67
CA THR A 555 17.77 30.02 -7.06
C THR A 555 17.45 31.45 -7.42
N THR A 556 18.14 31.98 -8.43
CA THR A 556 17.83 33.27 -9.06
C THR A 556 16.94 33.06 -10.30
N VAL A 557 16.17 31.98 -10.35
CA VAL A 557 15.23 31.72 -11.43
C VAL A 557 14.03 32.65 -11.25
N ASP A 558 13.68 33.39 -12.30
CA ASP A 558 12.48 34.20 -12.34
C ASP A 558 11.24 33.28 -12.39
N TYR A 559 10.26 33.54 -11.51
CA TYR A 559 9.04 32.74 -11.40
C TYR A 559 8.01 33.09 -12.48
N ASN A 560 8.17 34.24 -13.16
CA ASN A 560 7.26 34.70 -14.22
C ASN A 560 7.53 34.02 -15.57
N ILE A 561 8.60 33.24 -15.72
CA ILE A 561 8.87 32.51 -16.96
C ILE A 561 7.89 31.34 -17.12
N PRO A 562 7.44 31.01 -18.35
CA PRO A 562 6.44 29.97 -18.58
C PRO A 562 6.82 28.60 -17.98
N GLU A 563 8.10 28.25 -17.95
CA GLU A 563 8.59 27.02 -17.32
C GLU A 563 8.24 26.92 -15.82
N MET A 564 8.33 28.03 -15.09
CA MET A 564 8.05 28.07 -13.65
C MET A 564 6.55 28.05 -13.39
N LEU A 565 5.78 28.83 -14.15
CA LEU A 565 4.32 28.82 -14.10
C LEU A 565 3.77 27.41 -14.38
N MET A 566 4.25 26.73 -15.43
CA MET A 566 3.87 25.34 -15.73
C MET A 566 4.23 24.35 -14.61
N LEU A 567 5.35 24.54 -13.89
CA LEU A 567 5.70 23.68 -12.74
C LEU A 567 4.75 23.89 -11.56
N LEU A 568 4.31 25.13 -11.31
CA LEU A 568 3.33 25.44 -10.26
C LEU A 568 1.92 24.94 -10.63
N LEU A 569 1.50 25.11 -11.89
CA LEU A 569 0.26 24.54 -12.41
C LEU A 569 0.23 23.02 -12.30
N ILE A 570 1.33 22.33 -12.66
CA ILE A 570 1.47 20.87 -12.46
C ILE A 570 1.27 20.51 -10.99
N LYS A 571 1.91 21.23 -10.05
CA LYS A 571 1.77 21.00 -8.60
C LYS A 571 0.29 21.12 -8.20
N GLN A 572 -0.34 22.27 -8.46
CA GLN A 572 -1.73 22.56 -8.08
C GLN A 572 -2.72 21.55 -8.69
N ILE A 573 -2.60 21.22 -9.99
CA ILE A 573 -3.44 20.20 -10.65
C ILE A 573 -3.28 18.85 -9.96
N THR A 574 -2.05 18.40 -9.69
CA THR A 574 -1.84 17.12 -9.00
C THR A 574 -2.35 17.15 -7.57
N ASP A 575 -2.19 18.25 -6.84
CA ASP A 575 -2.58 18.38 -5.44
C ASP A 575 -4.10 18.23 -5.25
N ILE A 576 -4.91 18.83 -6.14
CA ILE A 576 -6.36 18.67 -6.12
C ILE A 576 -6.74 17.23 -6.50
N ILE A 577 -6.16 16.68 -7.58
CA ILE A 577 -6.46 15.32 -8.04
C ILE A 577 -6.07 14.26 -6.98
N THR A 578 -4.96 14.47 -6.27
CA THR A 578 -4.47 13.54 -5.23
C THR A 578 -5.03 13.82 -3.84
N SER A 579 -6.04 14.68 -3.71
CA SER A 579 -6.62 15.00 -2.41
C SER A 579 -7.59 13.91 -1.92
N PRO A 580 -7.53 13.55 -0.62
CA PRO A 580 -8.56 12.72 0.00
C PRO A 580 -9.88 13.49 0.22
N VAL A 581 -9.83 14.83 0.29
CA VAL A 581 -10.97 15.70 0.57
C VAL A 581 -11.07 16.76 -0.51
N ILE A 582 -12.21 16.82 -1.21
CA ILE A 582 -12.43 17.73 -2.36
C ILE A 582 -13.77 18.44 -2.21
N SER A 583 -13.79 19.77 -2.36
CA SER A 583 -15.01 20.59 -2.43
C SER A 583 -15.42 20.83 -3.89
N LYS A 584 -16.65 21.32 -4.13
CA LYS A 584 -17.07 21.68 -5.50
C LYS A 584 -16.21 22.79 -6.12
N ASP A 585 -15.70 23.70 -5.30
CA ASP A 585 -14.91 24.84 -5.77
C ASP A 585 -13.51 24.39 -6.21
N HIS A 586 -12.92 23.41 -5.51
CA HIS A 586 -11.72 22.70 -5.98
C HIS A 586 -11.92 22.05 -7.35
N VAL A 587 -13.10 21.49 -7.64
CA VAL A 587 -13.39 20.90 -8.96
C VAL A 587 -13.45 21.97 -10.05
N GLN A 588 -14.05 23.12 -9.77
CA GLN A 588 -14.10 24.25 -10.70
C GLN A 588 -12.70 24.80 -10.96
N LEU A 589 -11.92 25.02 -9.91
CA LEU A 589 -10.53 25.45 -9.98
C LEU A 589 -9.69 24.46 -10.81
N LEU A 590 -9.82 23.15 -10.57
CA LEU A 590 -9.13 22.12 -11.35
C LEU A 590 -9.43 22.20 -12.86
N ALA A 591 -10.67 22.49 -13.24
CA ALA A 591 -11.04 22.65 -14.65
C ALA A 591 -10.37 23.86 -15.30
N VAL A 592 -10.21 24.97 -14.57
CA VAL A 592 -9.50 26.17 -15.02
C VAL A 592 -7.99 25.88 -15.13
N LEU A 593 -7.38 25.33 -14.08
CA LEU A 593 -5.94 25.02 -14.05
C LEU A 593 -5.52 24.05 -15.16
N ILE A 594 -6.33 23.02 -15.44
CA ILE A 594 -6.08 22.10 -16.56
C ILE A 594 -6.10 22.84 -17.90
N ARG A 595 -7.05 23.75 -18.12
CA ARG A 595 -7.12 24.54 -19.35
C ARG A 595 -5.88 25.41 -19.51
N GLU A 596 -5.60 26.24 -18.51
CA GLU A 596 -4.45 27.15 -18.47
C GLU A 596 -3.13 26.39 -18.72
N TYR A 597 -2.93 25.25 -18.04
CA TYR A 597 -1.76 24.41 -18.27
C TYR A 597 -1.64 23.93 -19.72
N LEU A 598 -2.74 23.51 -20.36
CA LEU A 598 -2.74 23.03 -21.74
C LEU A 598 -2.50 24.16 -22.76
N GLU A 599 -2.95 25.38 -22.47
CA GLU A 599 -2.67 26.59 -23.26
C GLU A 599 -1.15 26.88 -23.22
N PHE A 600 -0.61 27.14 -22.02
CA PHE A 600 0.83 27.37 -21.82
C PHE A 600 1.69 26.25 -22.42
N ARG A 601 1.30 25.00 -22.23
CA ARG A 601 2.04 23.82 -22.70
C ARG A 601 2.04 23.71 -24.23
N SER A 602 0.97 24.14 -24.91
CA SER A 602 0.89 24.12 -26.38
C SER A 602 1.72 25.25 -26.99
N GLU A 603 1.71 26.43 -26.39
CA GLU A 603 2.47 27.59 -26.84
C GLU A 603 3.99 27.45 -26.63
N ASN A 604 4.41 26.89 -25.49
CA ASN A 604 5.82 26.94 -25.06
C ASN A 604 6.68 25.73 -25.49
N PHE A 605 6.07 24.73 -26.13
CA PHE A 605 6.72 23.46 -26.49
C PHE A 605 6.10 22.80 -27.73
N GLU A 606 6.89 22.68 -28.80
CA GLU A 606 6.55 21.96 -30.05
C GLU A 606 6.21 20.46 -29.87
N ALA A 607 6.56 19.87 -28.73
CA ALA A 607 6.30 18.46 -28.46
C ALA A 607 4.79 18.21 -28.29
N PRO A 608 4.14 17.35 -29.10
CA PRO A 608 2.69 17.27 -29.15
C PRO A 608 2.08 16.77 -27.84
N LEU A 609 0.88 17.27 -27.54
CA LEU A 609 0.05 16.77 -26.44
C LEU A 609 -0.28 15.28 -26.66
N LYS A 610 -0.17 14.53 -25.56
CA LYS A 610 -0.46 13.08 -25.51
C LYS A 610 -1.92 12.82 -25.12
N PRO A 611 -2.54 11.70 -25.54
CA PRO A 611 -3.85 11.22 -25.07
C PRO A 611 -4.14 11.38 -23.57
N LYS A 612 -3.14 11.13 -22.70
CA LYS A 612 -3.27 11.25 -21.25
C LYS A 612 -3.57 12.67 -20.75
N HIS A 613 -3.19 13.71 -21.50
CA HIS A 613 -3.62 15.10 -21.21
C HIS A 613 -5.13 15.23 -21.37
N HIS A 614 -5.66 14.76 -22.50
CA HIS A 614 -7.09 14.75 -22.76
C HIS A 614 -7.86 13.90 -21.74
N PHE A 615 -7.31 12.77 -21.29
CA PHE A 615 -7.93 11.98 -20.21
C PHE A 615 -8.07 12.78 -18.92
N THR A 616 -7.09 13.64 -18.61
CA THR A 616 -7.12 14.52 -17.43
C THR A 616 -8.21 15.60 -17.55
N MET A 617 -8.57 16.05 -18.76
CA MET A 617 -9.69 16.99 -18.96
C MET A 617 -11.04 16.46 -18.48
N HIS A 618 -11.23 15.13 -18.41
CA HIS A 618 -12.45 14.52 -17.86
C HIS A 618 -12.47 14.50 -16.33
N TYR A 619 -11.33 14.72 -15.66
CA TYR A 619 -11.21 14.53 -14.21
C TYR A 619 -12.14 15.42 -13.38
N PRO A 620 -12.40 16.71 -13.70
CA PRO A 620 -13.37 17.51 -12.97
C PRO A 620 -14.78 16.88 -12.96
N HIS A 621 -15.26 16.40 -14.12
CA HIS A 621 -16.54 15.72 -14.21
C HIS A 621 -16.51 14.35 -13.49
N LEU A 622 -15.44 13.58 -13.66
CA LEU A 622 -15.27 12.28 -13.03
C LEU A 622 -15.19 12.39 -11.49
N ILE A 623 -14.63 13.46 -10.94
CA ILE A 623 -14.65 13.72 -9.49
C ILE A 623 -16.09 13.91 -9.01
N LEU A 624 -16.88 14.79 -9.64
CA LEU A 624 -18.29 14.99 -9.27
C LEU A 624 -19.11 13.69 -9.38
N TRP A 625 -18.82 12.88 -10.41
CA TRP A 625 -19.52 11.62 -10.63
C TRP A 625 -19.11 10.52 -9.65
N LEU A 626 -17.82 10.37 -9.36
CA LEU A 626 -17.26 9.22 -8.66
C LEU A 626 -16.77 9.50 -7.23
N GLY A 627 -16.73 10.74 -6.76
CA GLY A 627 -16.02 11.11 -5.54
C GLY A 627 -14.51 11.32 -5.77
N PRO A 628 -13.70 11.50 -4.71
CA PRO A 628 -12.27 11.76 -4.81
C PRO A 628 -11.53 10.61 -5.51
N LEU A 629 -10.85 10.91 -6.62
CA LEU A 629 -10.31 9.89 -7.53
C LEU A 629 -9.18 9.05 -6.93
N MET A 630 -8.52 9.50 -5.86
CA MET A 630 -7.53 8.70 -5.13
C MET A 630 -8.09 7.40 -4.55
N SER A 631 -9.39 7.35 -4.29
CA SER A 631 -10.12 6.14 -3.86
C SER A 631 -10.03 4.98 -4.86
N TYR A 632 -9.61 5.25 -6.10
CA TYR A 632 -9.49 4.30 -7.20
C TYR A 632 -8.06 4.12 -7.71
N CYS A 633 -7.06 4.65 -6.99
CA CYS A 633 -5.66 4.60 -7.42
C CYS A 633 -5.13 3.15 -7.46
N THR A 634 -4.67 2.68 -8.62
CA THR A 634 -4.27 1.28 -8.83
C THR A 634 -3.09 0.81 -7.97
N LEU A 635 -2.25 1.75 -7.52
CA LEU A 635 -0.99 1.47 -6.82
C LEU A 635 -1.15 0.54 -5.60
N PHE A 636 -2.26 0.62 -4.85
CA PHE A 636 -2.46 -0.26 -3.70
C PHE A 636 -2.78 -1.71 -4.11
N CYS A 637 -3.47 -1.91 -5.24
CA CYS A 637 -3.69 -3.21 -5.86
C CYS A 637 -2.41 -3.76 -6.48
N GLU A 638 -1.58 -2.92 -7.12
CA GLU A 638 -0.29 -3.35 -7.67
C GLU A 638 0.66 -3.92 -6.60
N ARG A 639 0.60 -3.41 -5.36
CA ARG A 639 1.34 -3.98 -4.21
C ARG A 639 0.98 -5.45 -3.96
N LYS A 640 -0.23 -5.90 -4.31
CA LYS A 640 -0.65 -7.31 -4.13
C LYS A 640 0.20 -8.27 -4.96
N HIS A 641 0.71 -7.86 -6.12
CA HIS A 641 1.60 -8.69 -6.93
C HIS A 641 2.90 -9.07 -6.18
N CYS A 642 3.32 -8.29 -5.18
CA CYS A 642 4.47 -8.62 -4.34
C CYS A 642 4.26 -9.91 -3.51
N PHE A 643 3.02 -10.26 -3.14
CA PHE A 643 2.71 -11.53 -2.46
C PHE A 643 3.09 -12.72 -3.35
N PHE A 644 2.63 -12.74 -4.60
CA PHE A 644 2.93 -13.81 -5.56
C PHE A 644 4.42 -13.86 -5.93
N LYS A 645 5.04 -12.69 -6.16
CA LYS A 645 6.49 -12.57 -6.42
C LYS A 645 7.34 -13.12 -5.26
N ARG A 646 6.94 -12.86 -4.00
CA ARG A 646 7.60 -13.42 -2.81
C ARG A 646 7.37 -14.92 -2.68
N ALA A 647 6.13 -15.39 -2.82
CA ALA A 647 5.79 -16.81 -2.77
C ALA A 647 6.60 -17.64 -3.77
N LEU A 648 6.66 -17.21 -5.04
CA LEU A 648 7.42 -17.88 -6.09
C LEU A 648 8.94 -17.78 -5.88
N ARG A 649 9.44 -16.65 -5.38
CA ARG A 649 10.86 -16.48 -5.04
C ARG A 649 11.32 -17.42 -3.93
N SER A 650 10.52 -17.60 -2.88
CA SER A 650 10.88 -18.44 -1.73
C SER A 650 10.69 -19.93 -2.01
N THR A 651 9.67 -20.30 -2.78
CA THR A 651 9.31 -21.73 -3.01
C THR A 651 9.86 -22.33 -4.30
N LEU A 652 10.23 -21.49 -5.28
CA LEU A 652 10.69 -21.90 -6.62
C LEU A 652 9.71 -22.85 -7.36
N ASN A 653 8.43 -22.83 -6.99
CA ASN A 653 7.42 -23.73 -7.54
C ASN A 653 6.83 -23.18 -8.87
N PHE A 654 7.46 -23.56 -9.98
CA PHE A 654 7.03 -23.13 -11.32
C PHE A 654 6.19 -24.16 -12.10
N LYS A 655 5.86 -25.33 -11.52
CA LYS A 655 5.15 -26.42 -12.22
C LYS A 655 3.76 -26.01 -12.72
N ASN A 656 2.96 -25.40 -11.84
CA ASN A 656 1.69 -24.78 -12.20
C ASN A 656 1.55 -23.51 -11.36
N VAL A 657 2.18 -22.43 -11.86
CA VAL A 657 2.25 -21.12 -11.20
C VAL A 657 0.85 -20.59 -10.86
N VAL A 658 -0.11 -20.76 -11.78
CA VAL A 658 -1.48 -20.26 -11.63
C VAL A 658 -2.18 -20.95 -10.46
N LYS A 659 -2.15 -22.30 -10.42
CA LYS A 659 -2.69 -23.08 -9.29
C LYS A 659 -2.01 -22.73 -7.98
N PHE A 660 -0.68 -22.74 -7.97
CA PHE A 660 0.11 -22.48 -6.77
C PHE A 660 -0.21 -21.10 -6.19
N CYS A 661 -0.23 -20.05 -7.01
CA CYS A 661 -0.58 -18.70 -6.57
C CYS A 661 -2.00 -18.64 -6.02
N ALA A 662 -2.98 -19.24 -6.69
CA ALA A 662 -4.37 -19.25 -6.23
C ALA A 662 -4.54 -19.98 -4.89
N GLU A 663 -4.04 -21.23 -4.77
CA GLU A 663 -4.12 -22.00 -3.51
C GLU A 663 -3.36 -21.30 -2.38
N HIS A 664 -2.15 -20.78 -2.64
CA HIS A 664 -1.32 -20.11 -1.64
C HIS A 664 -1.93 -18.80 -1.13
N HIS A 665 -2.66 -18.07 -1.99
CA HIS A 665 -3.45 -16.92 -1.56
C HIS A 665 -4.62 -17.32 -0.67
N GLN A 666 -5.37 -18.36 -1.04
CA GLN A 666 -6.55 -18.78 -0.27
C GLN A 666 -6.18 -19.40 1.09
N TYR A 667 -5.01 -20.05 1.21
CA TYR A 667 -4.46 -20.41 2.52
C TYR A 667 -4.18 -19.18 3.40
N TYR A 668 -3.75 -18.05 2.82
CA TYR A 668 -3.55 -16.82 3.61
C TYR A 668 -4.89 -16.17 3.99
N GLN A 669 -5.87 -16.14 3.09
CA GLN A 669 -7.19 -15.57 3.40
C GLN A 669 -7.97 -16.39 4.43
N GLY A 670 -7.90 -17.72 4.36
CA GLY A 670 -8.49 -18.59 5.38
C GLY A 670 -7.94 -18.36 6.80
N LEU A 671 -6.64 -18.07 6.92
CA LEU A 671 -6.01 -17.64 8.18
C LEU A 671 -6.50 -16.27 8.66
N LEU A 672 -6.82 -15.35 7.74
CA LEU A 672 -7.33 -14.01 8.05
C LEU A 672 -8.85 -14.00 8.35
N ASN A 673 -9.61 -14.99 7.89
CA ASN A 673 -11.06 -15.11 8.13
C ASN A 673 -11.41 -15.90 9.40
N THR A 674 -10.44 -16.45 10.11
CA THR A 674 -10.64 -17.28 11.33
C THR A 674 -10.07 -16.66 12.60
N LYS A 675 -9.40 -15.53 12.46
CA LYS A 675 -8.90 -14.73 13.58
C LYS A 675 -9.21 -13.29 13.25
N THR A 676 -9.62 -12.53 14.26
CA THR A 676 -9.99 -11.11 14.19
C THR A 676 -8.82 -10.15 13.83
N ASN A 677 -7.78 -10.70 13.20
CA ASN A 677 -6.52 -10.09 12.77
C ASN A 677 -6.56 -9.60 11.30
N ARG A 678 -7.72 -9.63 10.62
CA ARG A 678 -7.87 -9.05 9.27
C ARG A 678 -7.61 -7.54 9.27
N PHE A 679 -8.00 -6.87 10.36
CA PHE A 679 -7.73 -5.45 10.58
C PHE A 679 -6.57 -5.30 11.56
N GLU A 680 -5.70 -4.34 11.30
CA GLU A 680 -4.68 -3.93 12.26
C GLU A 680 -5.35 -3.23 13.46
N LYS A 681 -4.65 -3.14 14.61
CA LYS A 681 -5.16 -2.37 15.75
C LYS A 681 -5.40 -0.92 15.29
N GLN A 682 -6.60 -0.38 15.53
CA GLN A 682 -6.98 0.96 15.06
C GLN A 682 -6.02 2.06 15.55
N PHE A 683 -5.39 1.84 16.71
CA PHE A 683 -4.30 2.62 17.25
C PHE A 683 -3.07 1.73 17.49
N VAL A 684 -1.90 2.16 17.03
CA VAL A 684 -0.60 1.53 17.33
C VAL A 684 0.38 2.61 17.77
N ALA A 685 0.74 2.64 19.05
CA ALA A 685 1.78 3.53 19.55
C ALA A 685 3.17 3.04 19.11
N GLU A 686 3.92 3.90 18.40
CA GLU A 686 5.33 3.66 18.05
C GLU A 686 6.26 4.23 19.12
N LYS A 687 5.88 5.36 19.73
CA LYS A 687 6.63 6.03 20.81
C LYS A 687 5.65 6.62 21.81
N TYR A 688 5.53 6.01 22.99
CA TYR A 688 4.62 6.40 24.06
C TYR A 688 5.35 6.82 25.35
N LEU A 689 4.62 7.50 26.22
CA LEU A 689 5.00 7.82 27.59
C LEU A 689 4.42 6.75 28.51
N GLU A 690 5.21 6.23 29.45
CA GLU A 690 4.78 5.16 30.37
C GLU A 690 3.66 5.62 31.33
N SER A 691 3.57 6.92 31.62
CA SER A 691 2.50 7.49 32.45
C SER A 691 2.28 8.98 32.20
N SER A 692 1.14 9.48 32.68
CA SER A 692 0.77 10.89 32.74
C SER A 692 1.80 11.76 33.50
N ALA A 693 2.55 11.19 34.45
CA ALA A 693 3.53 11.89 35.27
C ALA A 693 4.78 12.39 34.52
N PHE A 694 5.02 11.90 33.30
CA PHE A 694 6.11 12.37 32.43
C PHE A 694 5.72 13.61 31.58
N LEU A 695 4.48 14.09 31.70
CA LEU A 695 4.01 15.27 30.99
C LEU A 695 4.47 16.59 31.66
N PRO A 696 4.79 17.64 30.90
CA PRO A 696 5.02 18.97 31.46
C PRO A 696 3.79 19.51 32.20
N CYS A 697 3.99 20.26 33.28
CA CYS A 697 2.88 20.79 34.10
C CYS A 697 1.87 21.63 33.30
N SER A 698 2.34 22.43 32.34
CA SER A 698 1.47 23.19 31.44
C SER A 698 0.57 22.31 30.58
N THR A 699 1.04 21.11 30.20
CA THR A 699 0.24 20.11 29.51
C THR A 699 -0.74 19.44 30.47
N THR A 700 -0.32 19.01 31.66
CA THR A 700 -1.23 18.37 32.63
C THR A 700 -2.38 19.30 33.05
N ASP A 701 -2.11 20.59 33.23
CA ASP A 701 -3.14 21.58 33.60
C ASP A 701 -4.20 21.75 32.50
N LEU A 702 -3.78 21.79 31.23
CA LEU A 702 -4.69 21.87 30.08
C LEU A 702 -5.48 20.57 29.89
N LEU A 703 -4.84 19.40 30.03
CA LEU A 703 -5.53 18.11 29.93
C LEU A 703 -6.49 17.86 31.09
N GLY A 704 -6.15 18.31 32.31
CA GLY A 704 -7.04 18.28 33.47
C GLY A 704 -8.28 19.14 33.26
N LYS A 705 -8.12 20.39 32.78
CA LYS A 705 -9.25 21.27 32.40
C LYS A 705 -10.11 20.68 31.28
N SER A 706 -9.51 19.91 30.37
CA SER A 706 -10.19 19.26 29.25
C SER A 706 -10.83 17.91 29.61
N GLY A 707 -10.67 17.42 30.83
CA GLY A 707 -11.17 16.10 31.26
C GLY A 707 -10.44 14.91 30.63
N LEU A 708 -9.25 15.10 30.04
CA LEU A 708 -8.51 14.08 29.30
C LEU A 708 -7.29 13.53 30.06
N LEU A 709 -7.02 14.03 31.26
CA LEU A 709 -5.95 13.55 32.14
C LEU A 709 -6.43 12.33 32.96
N HIS A 710 -6.25 11.14 32.39
CA HIS A 710 -6.57 9.86 33.03
C HIS A 710 -5.43 8.85 32.86
N ASP A 711 -5.21 8.00 33.86
CA ASP A 711 -4.16 6.96 33.84
C ASP A 711 -4.48 5.79 32.90
N GLN A 712 -5.74 5.71 32.42
CA GLN A 712 -6.18 4.72 31.43
C GLN A 712 -5.99 5.21 29.98
N ASN A 713 -5.63 6.47 29.78
CA ASN A 713 -5.34 7.02 28.45
C ASN A 713 -3.88 6.73 28.06
N LEU A 714 -3.65 6.46 26.78
CA LEU A 714 -2.31 6.27 26.23
C LEU A 714 -1.79 7.58 25.65
N TYR A 715 -0.66 8.05 26.15
CA TYR A 715 -0.02 9.29 25.72
C TYR A 715 1.16 8.97 24.78
N ALA A 716 1.14 9.49 23.54
CA ALA A 716 2.15 9.16 22.53
C ALA A 716 2.75 10.39 21.84
N GLU A 717 4.03 10.30 21.50
CA GLU A 717 4.70 11.24 20.58
C GLU A 717 4.63 10.75 19.14
N GLU A 718 4.56 9.44 18.90
CA GLU A 718 4.42 8.85 17.56
C GLU A 718 3.45 7.66 17.62
N ALA A 719 2.41 7.65 16.77
CA ALA A 719 1.45 6.56 16.68
C ALA A 719 0.75 6.50 15.31
N VAL A 720 0.33 5.31 14.91
CA VAL A 720 -0.54 5.09 13.75
C VAL A 720 -1.99 5.08 14.22
N TYR A 721 -2.88 5.85 13.59
CA TYR A 721 -4.32 5.80 13.85
C TYR A 721 -5.13 5.84 12.55
N CYS A 722 -6.04 4.86 12.35
CA CYS A 722 -6.84 4.71 11.13
C CYS A 722 -6.00 4.83 9.83
N GLY A 723 -4.82 4.21 9.81
CA GLY A 723 -3.88 4.22 8.67
C GLY A 723 -3.08 5.51 8.45
N HIS A 724 -3.13 6.47 9.37
CA HIS A 724 -2.35 7.72 9.32
C HIS A 724 -1.23 7.71 10.37
N ASP A 725 -0.01 8.06 9.95
CA ASP A 725 1.19 8.11 10.81
C ASP A 725 1.32 9.49 11.48
N TYR A 726 0.81 9.64 12.70
CA TYR A 726 0.89 10.89 13.48
C TYR A 726 2.17 10.94 14.31
N LYS A 727 2.88 12.06 14.26
CA LYS A 727 4.17 12.27 14.92
C LYS A 727 4.30 13.71 15.42
N LYS A 728 4.88 13.85 16.62
CA LYS A 728 5.22 15.14 17.23
C LYS A 728 6.04 16.01 16.27
N GLY A 729 5.61 17.25 16.10
CA GLY A 729 6.19 18.23 15.18
C GLY A 729 5.59 18.24 13.77
N GLN A 730 4.76 17.26 13.38
CA GLN A 730 3.87 17.38 12.22
C GLN A 730 2.74 18.37 12.49
N PHE A 731 1.98 18.69 11.44
CA PHE A 731 0.91 19.68 11.46
C PHE A 731 -0.40 19.10 10.96
N LEU A 732 -1.53 19.54 11.52
CA LEU A 732 -2.87 19.26 11.00
C LEU A 732 -3.56 20.58 10.62
N PHE A 733 -4.35 20.55 9.54
CA PHE A 733 -5.10 21.72 9.08
C PHE A 733 -6.28 22.03 10.01
N LEU A 734 -6.45 23.31 10.39
CA LEU A 734 -7.59 23.76 11.19
C LEU A 734 -8.61 24.56 10.38
N SER A 735 -8.16 25.62 9.70
CA SER A 735 -9.00 26.57 8.96
C SER A 735 -8.13 27.52 8.12
N HIS A 736 -8.75 28.38 7.31
CA HIS A 736 -8.09 29.51 6.66
C HIS A 736 -8.93 30.79 6.80
N ASP A 737 -8.36 31.92 6.41
CA ASP A 737 -9.07 33.18 6.23
C ASP A 737 -9.93 33.18 4.95
N GLU A 738 -10.86 34.12 4.82
CA GLU A 738 -11.81 34.22 3.68
C GLU A 738 -11.14 34.19 2.30
N TYR A 739 -9.87 34.61 2.21
CA TYR A 739 -9.12 34.76 0.96
C TYR A 739 -8.15 33.59 0.68
N GLY A 740 -7.88 32.70 1.65
CA GLY A 740 -6.90 31.61 1.51
C GLY A 740 -5.43 32.06 1.50
N GLU A 741 -5.16 33.26 2.01
CA GLU A 741 -3.81 33.84 2.13
C GLU A 741 -3.14 33.41 3.44
N VAL A 742 -3.93 33.18 4.50
CA VAL A 742 -3.47 32.72 5.81
C VAL A 742 -4.23 31.47 6.26
N PHE A 743 -3.50 30.37 6.43
CA PHE A 743 -4.02 29.13 7.00
C PHE A 743 -3.64 29.02 8.48
N PHE A 744 -4.51 28.38 9.26
CA PHE A 744 -4.25 27.98 10.63
C PHE A 744 -4.03 26.48 10.71
N VAL A 745 -2.99 26.07 11.43
CA VAL A 745 -2.60 24.68 11.61
C VAL A 745 -2.29 24.38 13.08
N LEU A 746 -2.51 23.14 13.49
CA LEU A 746 -2.15 22.63 14.81
C LEU A 746 -0.85 21.82 14.71
N LYS A 747 0.24 22.31 15.31
CA LYS A 747 1.50 21.57 15.43
C LYS A 747 1.37 20.54 16.54
N ILE A 748 1.42 19.26 16.18
CA ILE A 748 1.23 18.13 17.11
C ILE A 748 2.35 18.17 18.16
N GLN A 749 1.98 18.26 19.44
CA GLN A 749 2.90 18.15 20.58
C GLN A 749 2.73 16.83 21.32
N LEU A 750 1.50 16.30 21.38
CA LEU A 750 1.16 15.03 22.03
C LEU A 750 -0.12 14.42 21.42
N LEU A 751 -0.15 13.09 21.35
CA LEU A 751 -1.29 12.26 20.98
C LEU A 751 -1.87 11.63 22.25
N ILE A 752 -3.20 11.63 22.40
CA ILE A 752 -3.89 11.09 23.58
C ILE A 752 -4.97 10.14 23.07
N PHE A 753 -4.77 8.84 23.26
CA PHE A 753 -5.73 7.82 22.86
C PHE A 753 -6.51 7.33 24.08
N GLU A 754 -7.85 7.31 23.97
CA GLU A 754 -8.77 6.83 25.00
C GLU A 754 -9.27 5.42 24.63
N PRO A 755 -8.76 4.34 25.25
CA PRO A 755 -9.06 2.98 24.79
C PRO A 755 -10.52 2.56 24.90
N LYS A 756 -11.30 3.16 25.83
CA LYS A 756 -12.72 2.85 26.03
C LYS A 756 -13.61 3.34 24.90
N THR A 757 -13.31 4.51 24.35
CA THR A 757 -14.10 5.16 23.29
C THR A 757 -13.44 5.00 21.92
N ASN A 758 -12.19 4.54 21.89
CA ASN A 758 -11.35 4.39 20.69
C ASN A 758 -11.10 5.74 19.97
N ASN A 759 -11.24 6.84 20.71
CA ASN A 759 -10.98 8.20 20.24
C ASN A 759 -9.49 8.56 20.36
N LEU A 760 -9.01 9.32 19.38
CA LEU A 760 -7.71 9.98 19.43
C LEU A 760 -7.90 11.50 19.55
N TYR A 761 -7.26 12.10 20.55
CA TYR A 761 -7.18 13.55 20.73
C TYR A 761 -5.75 14.03 20.44
N ILE A 762 -5.66 15.19 19.80
CA ILE A 762 -4.42 15.87 19.44
C ILE A 762 -4.27 17.08 20.34
N PHE A 763 -3.19 17.13 21.13
CA PHE A 763 -2.74 18.32 21.85
C PHE A 763 -1.64 19.00 21.03
N GLY A 764 -1.76 20.29 20.77
CA GLY A 764 -0.81 20.99 19.92
C GLY A 764 -0.87 22.52 19.94
N GLU A 765 0.17 23.11 19.35
CA GLU A 765 0.33 24.56 19.24
C GLU A 765 -0.31 25.07 17.95
N LYS A 766 -1.24 26.02 18.05
CA LYS A 766 -1.84 26.67 16.89
C LYS A 766 -0.87 27.68 16.28
N LYS A 767 -0.66 27.61 14.98
CA LYS A 767 0.22 28.51 14.22
C LYS A 767 -0.47 29.02 12.96
N ALA A 768 -0.12 30.24 12.55
CA ALA A 768 -0.45 30.78 11.24
C ALA A 768 0.55 30.30 10.18
N VAL A 769 0.10 30.20 8.94
CA VAL A 769 0.88 29.84 7.76
C VAL A 769 0.51 30.80 6.65
N THR A 770 1.49 31.53 6.12
CA THR A 770 1.27 32.47 5.02
C THR A 770 1.51 31.78 3.69
N ASN A 771 0.58 31.96 2.76
CA ASN A 771 0.75 31.53 1.38
C ASN A 771 1.67 32.47 0.60
N ILE A 772 2.53 31.92 -0.24
CA ILE A 772 3.27 32.69 -1.24
C ILE A 772 2.89 32.08 -2.59
N HIS A 773 1.71 32.47 -3.08
CA HIS A 773 1.08 31.92 -4.27
C HIS A 773 2.04 31.89 -5.48
N GLU A 774 2.75 33.01 -5.73
CA GLU A 774 3.77 33.18 -6.78
C GLU A 774 4.87 32.10 -6.80
N LYS A 775 5.09 31.41 -5.67
CA LYS A 775 6.17 30.43 -5.48
C LYS A 775 5.66 29.05 -5.06
N GLY A 776 4.37 28.89 -4.81
CA GLY A 776 3.78 27.70 -4.21
C GLY A 776 4.35 27.36 -2.83
N LEU A 777 4.79 28.35 -2.06
CA LEU A 777 5.44 28.15 -0.75
C LEU A 777 4.51 28.51 0.40
N LEU A 778 4.28 27.56 1.30
CA LEU A 778 3.54 27.75 2.55
C LEU A 778 4.54 27.97 3.69
N VAL A 779 4.58 29.16 4.28
CA VAL A 779 5.56 29.54 5.31
C VAL A 779 4.92 29.51 6.70
N VAL A 780 5.41 28.64 7.57
CA VAL A 780 4.94 28.55 8.96
C VAL A 780 5.48 29.73 9.76
N GLN A 781 4.58 30.47 10.42
CA GLN A 781 4.96 31.58 11.28
C GLN A 781 5.55 31.08 12.60
N ARG A 782 6.50 31.83 13.16
CA ARG A 782 7.22 31.42 14.37
C ARG A 782 6.35 31.47 15.62
N GLU A 783 5.47 32.48 15.69
CA GLU A 783 4.54 32.72 16.78
C GLU A 783 3.63 31.51 17.04
N VAL A 784 3.31 31.27 18.30
CA VAL A 784 2.28 30.32 18.74
C VAL A 784 1.09 31.18 19.14
N LEU A 785 -0.05 30.97 18.46
CA LEU A 785 -1.27 31.74 18.68
C LEU A 785 -2.06 31.19 19.87
N ASP A 786 -2.11 29.87 20.03
CA ASP A 786 -2.87 29.21 21.10
C ASP A 786 -2.42 27.77 21.41
N THR A 787 -2.83 27.30 22.58
CA THR A 787 -2.80 25.98 23.24
C THR A 787 -4.00 25.02 23.04
N GLU A 788 -4.25 24.33 21.92
CA GLU A 788 -5.52 23.59 21.73
C GLU A 788 -5.43 22.06 21.93
N VAL A 789 -6.53 21.44 22.42
CA VAL A 789 -6.79 19.98 22.35
C VAL A 789 -8.03 19.73 21.50
N LYS A 790 -7.94 18.85 20.50
CA LYS A 790 -9.08 18.48 19.63
C LYS A 790 -9.15 16.99 19.34
N ASN A 791 -10.35 16.42 19.30
CA ASN A 791 -10.58 15.06 18.80
C ASN A 791 -10.28 15.01 17.29
N ILE A 792 -9.55 14.00 16.83
CA ILE A 792 -9.15 13.86 15.41
C ILE A 792 -10.35 13.82 14.45
N GLU A 793 -11.51 13.33 14.91
CA GLU A 793 -12.73 13.26 14.09
C GLU A 793 -13.27 14.64 13.71
N THR A 794 -12.91 15.70 14.47
CA THR A 794 -13.31 17.10 14.20
C THR A 794 -12.51 17.78 13.10
N PHE A 795 -11.41 17.17 12.63
CA PHE A 795 -10.60 17.71 11.55
C PHE A 795 -11.19 17.32 10.19
N ILE A 796 -11.39 18.33 9.32
CA ILE A 796 -11.87 18.14 7.94
C ILE A 796 -10.87 17.30 7.14
N ASP A 797 -9.58 17.61 7.26
CA ASP A 797 -8.49 16.79 6.75
C ASP A 797 -7.66 16.24 7.93
N ARG A 798 -7.57 14.91 7.97
CA ARG A 798 -6.89 14.13 9.01
C ARG A 798 -5.46 13.77 8.61
N THR A 799 -5.02 14.19 7.41
CA THR A 799 -3.71 13.87 6.88
C THR A 799 -2.62 14.72 7.55
N PRO A 800 -1.66 14.12 8.28
CA PRO A 800 -0.59 14.90 8.88
C PRO A 800 0.37 15.47 7.81
N LEU A 801 0.65 16.76 7.94
CA LEU A 801 1.56 17.53 7.10
C LEU A 801 2.95 17.57 7.74
N GLU A 802 3.98 17.39 6.91
CA GLU A 802 5.38 17.44 7.31
C GLU A 802 5.94 18.86 7.11
N THR A 803 7.19 19.10 7.55
CA THR A 803 7.89 20.37 7.31
C THR A 803 9.22 20.22 6.59
N TYR A 804 9.51 21.20 5.74
CA TYR A 804 10.83 21.45 5.20
C TYR A 804 11.43 22.69 5.88
N ILE A 805 12.69 22.62 6.33
CA ILE A 805 13.37 23.74 6.99
C ILE A 805 14.57 24.15 6.13
N GLU A 806 14.58 25.39 5.65
CA GLU A 806 15.70 25.96 4.91
C GLU A 806 15.90 27.44 5.25
N SER A 807 17.17 27.85 5.42
CA SER A 807 17.54 29.24 5.73
C SER A 807 16.81 29.81 6.97
N SER A 808 16.66 28.99 8.01
CA SER A 808 15.97 29.33 9.28
C SER A 808 14.50 29.72 9.13
N LYS A 809 13.85 29.31 8.03
CA LYS A 809 12.40 29.34 7.80
C LYS A 809 11.86 27.90 7.79
N GLU A 810 10.66 27.72 8.35
CA GLU A 810 9.91 26.46 8.37
C GLU A 810 8.80 26.56 7.31
N TYR A 811 8.72 25.59 6.40
CA TYR A 811 7.75 25.52 5.31
C TYR A 811 6.91 24.25 5.44
N LEU A 812 5.60 24.32 5.17
CA LEU A 812 4.76 23.12 5.13
C LEU A 812 5.01 22.31 3.84
N PHE A 813 5.18 21.00 3.99
CA PHE A 813 5.20 20.04 2.89
C PHE A 813 3.82 19.40 2.75
N ILE A 814 2.99 20.01 1.90
CA ILE A 814 1.70 19.44 1.48
C ILE A 814 1.88 18.39 0.38
N LYS A 815 1.07 17.33 0.41
CA LYS A 815 1.04 16.23 -0.59
C LYS A 815 -0.22 16.25 -1.47
N HIS A 816 -1.14 17.16 -1.14
CA HIS A 816 -2.50 17.34 -1.65
C HIS A 816 -2.96 18.77 -1.34
N THR A 817 -4.09 19.18 -1.92
CA THR A 817 -4.65 20.52 -1.68
C THR A 817 -5.17 20.66 -0.25
N ILE A 818 -5.07 21.87 0.31
CA ILE A 818 -5.68 22.19 1.61
C ILE A 818 -7.20 22.33 1.42
N PRO A 819 -8.06 21.85 2.35
CA PRO A 819 -9.50 22.03 2.25
C PRO A 819 -9.92 23.51 2.13
N LEU A 820 -10.98 23.76 1.37
CA LEU A 820 -11.59 25.09 1.22
C LEU A 820 -12.85 25.16 2.08
N ILE A 821 -12.80 25.93 3.15
CA ILE A 821 -13.89 26.20 4.08
C ILE A 821 -14.52 27.53 3.69
N ASN A 822 -15.76 27.47 3.19
CA ASN A 822 -16.66 28.62 2.97
C ASN A 822 -17.79 28.56 4.01
#